data_AF-A0A099ZM79-F1
#
_entry.id   AF-A0A099ZM79-F1
#
_cell.length_a   1.000
_cell.length_b   1.000
_cell.length_c   1.000
_cell.angle_alpha   90.00
_cell.angle_beta   90.00
_cell.angle_gamma   90.00
#
_symmetry.space_group_name_H-M   'P 1'
#
loop_
_entity.id
_entity.type
_entity.pdbx_description
1 polymer ?
#
loop_
_entity_poly.entity_id
_entity_poly.type
_entity_poly.pdbx_seq_one_letter_code
_entity_poly.pdbx_strand_id
1 'polypeptide(L)'
;ALCLAAPSKATVRWCTISSPEQKKCNELKERMQQESPGLACVQKTTYFDCITATARNETDAMSLDGGHIYDAGLSPYKLKPIAAEVYEGHKGPTTYYYAVAVVKKGTGFTINDLKGKTSCHTGLGKSAGWLIPIGTLVRRGDIPWDGIDSGSIEQGDREPQYLLCLTSLLLPPTCSCLKDGNGEVAFVKHTTVEENAAGEKDKYELLCLDGTRQPVDNYKTCHWARVPGHAVVARDDGKAEEIWAFLSKAQEKFGIGTTSDFHLFGTRDKTDPYHKDLLFKDSAISLKKIPALMDTQLYLGYEYYSATQNLRKDLMSSSSKKSKIQWCAVGKDEKIKCDRWSVVSNGEVECAVGETTKDCIVKIMKGEADAISVDGGFVYTGGECGLVPVMGENYEDDQCSKAGEPASYFAVAVVKKSNPGITWNNLKGKKSCHTAVGRTAGWNIPMGLIHNKTGNCNFEEYFSESCAPGSPPGSRLCRLCKGSGGIPPEKCVASSHEKYYGYTGAFRCLVEEGDVAFIKHSIVEENTNGKNKEDWAKDLTMDQFELLCLDGRRANVMDYRTCHLAKVPTHGVISRPEKANEIRDLLKRQEKLFGERGSDKDRFKMFKSQTKDLLFKDLTKCLVDLREGITYKEFLGDQYYASVASLNTCNPSAPDVSPWWWPVRDRVVPSSAEPRASPESLLSAPFSRSPPGVHLPPGLVAGRSHGPCCTREGSAEPPGPLRPRAAAAFLSPPNLCSGGCSQPPGGRRAVLLLGLCDAGKTLLFARLLAGRYRDTQTSITDSSGAYRVSSDKGANVTLIDLPGHESLRLQFLERFKAAARALVFVVDSVAFQREVKDVAEFLYQVLVDSTVLKNAPALLIACNKQDVTMAKSAKLIQQQLEKELNTLRVTRSAAPTSLDGPAAGGPAQLGKKGKDFDFSQLPMKVEFVECSARGSKGEDGDADLEALEKWLAKIA
;
A
#
# COMPACT_ATOMS: atom_id res chain seq x y z
N ALA A 1 -18.70 -14.68 53.59
CA ALA A 1 -19.18 -14.31 52.25
C ALA A 1 -18.04 -13.64 51.49
N LEU A 2 -17.82 -13.99 50.22
CA LEU A 2 -16.90 -13.27 49.35
C LEU A 2 -17.65 -12.07 48.75
N CYS A 3 -17.17 -10.85 48.99
CA CYS A 3 -17.68 -9.69 48.27
C CYS A 3 -17.09 -9.70 46.86
N LEU A 4 -17.86 -10.22 45.90
CA LEU A 4 -17.64 -9.89 44.49
C LEU A 4 -17.86 -8.39 44.33
N ALA A 5 -16.78 -7.63 44.13
CA ALA A 5 -16.89 -6.23 43.76
C ALA A 5 -17.68 -6.14 42.45
N ALA A 6 -18.73 -5.30 42.43
CA ALA A 6 -19.45 -5.05 41.19
C ALA A 6 -18.48 -4.49 40.13
N PRO A 7 -18.55 -4.94 38.86
CA PRO A 7 -17.67 -4.43 37.83
C PRO A 7 -17.81 -2.91 37.73
N SER A 8 -16.68 -2.19 37.74
CA SER A 8 -16.68 -0.74 37.65
C SER A 8 -17.39 -0.29 36.38
N LYS A 9 -18.39 0.61 36.50
CA LYS A 9 -19.09 1.21 35.35
C LYS A 9 -18.04 1.67 34.32
N ALA A 10 -18.15 1.17 33.09
CA ALA A 10 -17.34 1.63 31.97
C ALA A 10 -17.40 3.16 31.89
N THR A 11 -16.26 3.81 31.71
CA THR A 11 -16.16 5.27 31.78
C THR A 11 -15.19 5.78 30.71
N VAL A 12 -15.69 6.70 29.88
CA VAL A 12 -14.94 7.39 28.83
C VAL A 12 -14.38 8.69 29.39
N ARG A 13 -13.05 8.87 29.34
CA ARG A 13 -12.39 10.13 29.69
C ARG A 13 -12.18 10.97 28.44
N TRP A 14 -13.03 11.97 28.25
CA TRP A 14 -12.92 12.95 27.18
C TRP A 14 -11.87 14.01 27.52
N CYS A 15 -11.02 14.36 26.56
CA CYS A 15 -10.06 15.44 26.69
C CYS A 15 -10.62 16.76 26.15
N THR A 16 -10.40 17.86 26.86
CA THR A 16 -10.79 19.21 26.46
C THR A 16 -9.59 20.14 26.49
N ILE A 17 -9.58 21.19 25.66
CA ILE A 17 -8.47 22.14 25.54
C ILE A 17 -8.79 23.53 26.10
N SER A 18 -10.03 23.79 26.51
CA SER A 18 -10.46 25.10 27.00
C SER A 18 -11.50 25.01 28.10
N SER A 19 -11.60 26.05 28.93
CA SER A 19 -12.55 26.08 30.05
C SER A 19 -14.03 26.12 29.62
N PRO A 20 -14.43 26.82 28.52
CA PRO A 20 -15.79 26.70 27.98
C PRO A 20 -16.11 25.28 27.49
N GLU A 21 -15.14 24.60 26.87
CA GLU A 21 -15.31 23.22 26.41
C GLU A 21 -15.39 22.23 27.58
N GLN A 22 -14.53 22.38 28.60
CA GLN A 22 -14.61 21.62 29.84
C GLN A 22 -15.96 21.81 30.55
N LYS A 23 -16.54 23.01 30.49
CA LYS A 23 -17.90 23.28 30.98
C LYS A 23 -18.95 22.50 30.18
N LYS A 24 -18.96 22.61 28.84
CA LYS A 24 -19.89 21.84 27.97
C LYS A 24 -19.75 20.32 28.18
N CYS A 25 -18.53 19.84 28.43
CA CYS A 25 -18.28 18.43 28.77
C CYS A 25 -18.90 18.03 30.11
N ASN A 26 -18.74 18.85 31.15
CA ASN A 26 -19.36 18.60 32.46
C ASN A 26 -20.91 18.64 32.39
N GLU A 27 -21.48 19.57 31.63
CA GLU A 27 -22.93 19.62 31.37
C GLU A 27 -23.42 18.33 30.66
N LEU A 28 -22.70 17.85 29.64
CA LEU A 28 -22.99 16.56 28.99
C LEU A 28 -22.88 15.38 29.97
N LYS A 29 -21.84 15.37 30.81
CA LYS A 29 -21.61 14.34 31.85
C LYS A 29 -22.78 14.28 32.82
N GLU A 30 -23.27 15.43 33.30
CA GLU A 30 -24.42 15.52 34.20
C GLU A 30 -25.70 14.98 33.54
N ARG A 31 -25.95 15.39 32.29
CA ARG A 31 -27.09 14.91 31.49
C ARG A 31 -27.02 13.41 31.12
N MET A 32 -25.86 12.76 31.29
CA MET A 32 -25.61 11.34 30.95
C MET A 32 -25.35 10.42 32.17
N GLN A 33 -25.42 10.89 33.42
CA GLN A 33 -25.03 10.10 34.61
C GLN A 33 -25.72 8.73 34.77
N GLN A 34 -26.95 8.59 34.26
CA GLN A 34 -27.73 7.35 34.35
C GLN A 34 -27.27 6.26 33.37
N GLU A 35 -26.66 6.65 32.25
CA GLU A 35 -26.24 5.75 31.17
C GLU A 35 -24.99 4.91 31.53
N SER A 36 -24.58 4.05 30.60
CA SER A 36 -23.31 3.33 30.62
C SER A 36 -22.83 3.14 29.17
N PRO A 37 -21.58 3.53 28.80
CA PRO A 37 -20.55 4.11 29.67
C PRO A 37 -20.90 5.48 30.25
N GLY A 38 -20.28 5.83 31.39
CA GLY A 38 -20.30 7.18 31.95
C GLY A 38 -19.23 8.08 31.30
N LEU A 39 -19.35 9.39 31.52
CA LEU A 39 -18.39 10.39 31.05
C LEU A 39 -17.52 10.95 32.18
N ALA A 40 -16.25 11.19 31.89
CA ALA A 40 -15.35 12.02 32.68
C ALA A 40 -14.65 13.02 31.76
N CYS A 41 -14.36 14.22 32.26
CA CYS A 41 -13.86 15.35 31.46
C CYS A 41 -12.52 15.83 32.01
N VAL A 42 -11.47 15.78 31.19
CA VAL A 42 -10.09 16.09 31.57
C VAL A 42 -9.58 17.25 30.72
N GLN A 43 -9.38 18.41 31.34
CA GLN A 43 -8.84 19.57 30.65
C GLN A 43 -7.31 19.49 30.53
N LYS A 44 -6.80 19.88 29.36
CA LYS A 44 -5.38 20.11 29.04
C LYS A 44 -5.23 21.50 28.40
N THR A 45 -3.99 21.88 28.08
CA THR A 45 -3.63 23.19 27.51
C THR A 45 -3.65 23.24 25.98
N THR A 46 -3.36 22.12 25.30
CA THR A 46 -3.32 22.05 23.83
C THR A 46 -3.84 20.70 23.32
N TYR A 47 -4.16 20.63 22.02
CA TYR A 47 -4.47 19.34 21.38
C TYR A 47 -3.29 18.35 21.47
N PHE A 48 -2.05 18.83 21.44
CA PHE A 48 -0.86 17.98 21.56
C PHE A 48 -0.73 17.37 22.98
N ASP A 49 -1.08 18.13 24.01
CA ASP A 49 -1.19 17.63 25.38
C ASP A 49 -2.30 16.57 25.51
N CYS A 50 -3.44 16.78 24.85
CA CYS A 50 -4.52 15.81 24.80
C CYS A 50 -4.13 14.52 24.03
N ILE A 51 -3.48 14.63 22.87
CA ILE A 51 -2.94 13.49 22.09
C ILE A 51 -1.95 12.69 22.95
N THR A 52 -1.02 13.39 23.61
CA THR A 52 -0.04 12.78 24.51
C THR A 52 -0.70 12.10 25.71
N ALA A 53 -1.69 12.75 26.33
CA ALA A 53 -2.46 12.19 27.44
C ALA A 53 -3.29 10.96 27.03
N THR A 54 -3.91 10.97 25.85
CA THR A 54 -4.66 9.82 25.34
C THR A 54 -3.72 8.67 25.04
N ALA A 55 -2.59 8.89 24.36
CA ALA A 55 -1.59 7.84 24.12
C ALA A 55 -1.03 7.25 25.43
N ARG A 56 -0.86 8.07 26.48
CA ARG A 56 -0.42 7.65 27.83
C ARG A 56 -1.50 6.99 28.69
N ASN A 57 -2.72 6.78 28.18
CA ASN A 57 -3.85 6.26 28.94
C ASN A 57 -4.25 7.16 30.15
N GLU A 58 -3.99 8.46 30.07
CA GLU A 58 -4.55 9.47 30.99
C GLU A 58 -5.98 9.87 30.56
N THR A 59 -6.23 9.89 29.24
CA THR A 59 -7.53 10.10 28.61
C THR A 59 -7.86 8.98 27.60
N ASP A 60 -9.09 8.95 27.09
CA ASP A 60 -9.59 7.92 26.17
C ASP A 60 -9.94 8.48 24.78
N ALA A 61 -10.49 9.69 24.68
CA ALA A 61 -10.97 10.28 23.43
C ALA A 61 -10.90 11.81 23.37
N MET A 62 -10.84 12.37 22.16
CA MET A 62 -11.05 13.80 21.85
C MET A 62 -11.48 13.95 20.37
N SER A 63 -12.14 15.05 19.99
CA SER A 63 -12.33 15.41 18.56
C SER A 63 -11.14 16.23 18.04
N LEU A 64 -10.64 15.91 16.85
CA LEU A 64 -9.51 16.58 16.19
C LEU A 64 -9.85 16.92 14.73
N ASP A 65 -9.26 18.00 14.20
CA ASP A 65 -9.27 18.28 12.76
C ASP A 65 -8.19 17.48 12.00
N GLY A 66 -8.27 17.45 10.67
CA GLY A 66 -7.37 16.67 9.81
C GLY A 66 -5.87 16.89 10.04
N GLY A 67 -5.44 18.09 10.43
CA GLY A 67 -4.04 18.39 10.73
C GLY A 67 -3.59 17.68 12.00
N HIS A 68 -4.35 17.81 13.08
CA HIS A 68 -4.06 17.13 14.34
C HIS A 68 -4.30 15.61 14.27
N ILE A 69 -5.20 15.12 13.40
CA ILE A 69 -5.37 13.67 13.13
C ILE A 69 -4.09 13.08 12.51
N TYR A 70 -3.39 13.81 11.63
CA TYR A 70 -2.09 13.38 11.12
C TYR A 70 -1.10 13.16 12.27
N ASP A 71 -0.94 14.16 13.14
CA ASP A 71 -0.01 14.11 14.28
C ASP A 71 -0.37 13.02 15.29
N ALA A 72 -1.67 12.85 15.59
CA ALA A 72 -2.18 11.82 16.48
C ALA A 72 -1.88 10.39 16.01
N GLY A 73 -1.76 10.18 14.69
CA GLY A 73 -1.41 8.87 14.11
C GLY A 73 0.09 8.58 14.04
N LEU A 74 0.96 9.58 14.17
CA LEU A 74 2.40 9.38 14.13
C LEU A 74 2.89 8.55 15.33
N SER A 75 4.06 7.92 15.17
CA SER A 75 4.79 7.35 16.30
C SER A 75 5.32 8.50 17.19
N PRO A 76 5.18 8.45 18.53
CA PRO A 76 4.79 7.29 19.35
C PRO A 76 3.29 7.12 19.60
N TYR A 77 2.45 8.08 19.21
CA TYR A 77 1.04 8.16 19.62
C TYR A 77 0.13 7.09 19.02
N LYS A 78 0.21 6.89 17.70
CA LYS A 78 -0.52 5.85 16.94
C LYS A 78 -2.02 5.75 17.26
N LEU A 79 -2.68 6.89 17.49
CA LEU A 79 -4.12 6.95 17.71
C LEU A 79 -4.87 6.71 16.40
N LYS A 80 -6.07 6.12 16.47
CA LYS A 80 -6.96 5.88 15.31
C LYS A 80 -8.21 6.75 15.40
N PRO A 81 -8.77 7.21 14.25
CA PRO A 81 -10.06 7.88 14.22
C PRO A 81 -11.19 6.83 14.29
N ILE A 82 -12.12 6.99 15.23
CA ILE A 82 -13.19 6.01 15.54
C ILE A 82 -14.61 6.50 15.22
N ALA A 83 -14.82 7.82 15.12
CA ALA A 83 -16.06 8.42 14.65
C ALA A 83 -15.77 9.74 13.93
N ALA A 84 -16.33 9.95 12.72
CA ALA A 84 -16.20 11.23 12.02
C ALA A 84 -17.43 12.11 12.25
N GLU A 85 -17.22 13.42 12.32
CA GLU A 85 -18.29 14.40 12.13
C GLU A 85 -18.88 14.29 10.71
N VAL A 86 -20.20 14.41 10.66
CA VAL A 86 -21.01 14.52 9.45
C VAL A 86 -21.52 15.96 9.38
N TYR A 87 -21.41 16.57 8.20
CA TYR A 87 -21.95 17.90 7.91
C TYR A 87 -23.10 17.79 6.89
N GLU A 88 -23.95 18.82 6.85
CA GLU A 88 -24.94 18.97 5.78
C GLU A 88 -24.27 19.46 4.49
N GLY A 89 -24.71 18.93 3.35
CA GLY A 89 -24.19 19.30 2.03
C GLY A 89 -25.26 19.20 0.94
N HIS A 90 -25.01 19.81 -0.22
CA HIS A 90 -26.00 20.01 -1.30
C HIS A 90 -26.67 18.74 -1.87
N LYS A 91 -26.20 17.54 -1.53
CA LYS A 91 -26.83 16.25 -1.89
C LYS A 91 -27.02 15.32 -0.67
N GLY A 92 -27.18 15.89 0.52
CA GLY A 92 -27.32 15.17 1.79
C GLY A 92 -26.04 15.12 2.63
N PRO A 93 -26.02 14.31 3.71
CA PRO A 93 -24.94 14.26 4.70
C PRO A 93 -23.59 13.81 4.13
N THR A 94 -22.51 14.53 4.45
CA THR A 94 -21.12 14.16 4.08
C THR A 94 -20.17 14.21 5.27
N THR A 95 -19.21 13.28 5.33
CA THR A 95 -18.13 13.25 6.34
C THR A 95 -16.85 13.96 5.88
N TYR A 96 -16.97 14.87 4.90
CA TYR A 96 -15.86 15.49 4.20
C TYR A 96 -16.32 16.67 3.34
N TYR A 97 -15.37 17.48 2.89
CA TYR A 97 -15.55 18.56 1.91
C TYR A 97 -14.36 18.60 0.93
N TYR A 98 -14.52 19.27 -0.21
CA TYR A 98 -13.44 19.45 -1.18
C TYR A 98 -12.71 20.78 -0.95
N ALA A 99 -11.38 20.74 -1.01
CA ALA A 99 -10.50 21.90 -1.10
C ALA A 99 -10.31 22.30 -2.56
N VAL A 100 -10.53 23.57 -2.88
CA VAL A 100 -10.49 24.10 -4.25
C VAL A 100 -9.71 25.41 -4.31
N ALA A 101 -9.09 25.67 -5.46
CA ALA A 101 -8.52 26.96 -5.82
C ALA A 101 -9.50 27.68 -6.76
N VAL A 102 -10.07 28.80 -6.28
CA VAL A 102 -11.05 29.61 -7.02
C VAL A 102 -10.35 30.82 -7.64
N VAL A 103 -10.65 31.13 -8.89
CA VAL A 103 -10.16 32.30 -9.62
C VAL A 103 -11.31 33.08 -10.24
N LYS A 104 -11.07 34.36 -10.56
CA LYS A 104 -12.00 35.14 -11.41
C LYS A 104 -11.96 34.63 -12.85
N LYS A 105 -13.12 34.55 -13.49
CA LYS A 105 -13.29 34.16 -14.88
C LYS A 105 -12.61 35.17 -15.82
N GLY A 106 -12.00 34.67 -16.90
CA GLY A 106 -11.31 35.51 -17.89
C GLY A 106 -9.87 35.91 -17.55
N THR A 107 -9.32 35.50 -16.40
CA THR A 107 -7.92 35.78 -16.01
C THR A 107 -6.86 34.91 -16.73
N GLY A 108 -7.29 33.89 -17.49
CA GLY A 108 -6.46 33.10 -18.42
C GLY A 108 -5.49 32.08 -17.80
N PHE A 109 -4.87 32.40 -16.67
CA PHE A 109 -3.79 31.61 -16.06
C PHE A 109 -4.24 30.23 -15.52
N THR A 110 -3.35 29.24 -15.50
CA THR A 110 -3.57 27.87 -14.99
C THR A 110 -2.88 27.63 -13.64
N ILE A 111 -2.92 26.41 -13.10
CA ILE A 111 -2.14 26.02 -11.91
C ILE A 111 -0.61 26.19 -12.12
N ASN A 112 -0.13 26.02 -13.35
CA ASN A 112 1.30 26.13 -13.67
C ASN A 112 1.78 27.60 -13.70
N ASP A 113 0.84 28.54 -13.74
CA ASP A 113 1.08 29.98 -13.89
C ASP A 113 0.89 30.74 -12.56
N LEU A 114 0.84 30.03 -11.43
CA LEU A 114 0.63 30.58 -10.09
C LEU A 114 1.87 31.30 -9.51
N LYS A 115 3.05 31.15 -10.14
CA LYS A 115 4.27 31.82 -9.65
C LYS A 115 4.19 33.33 -9.92
N GLY A 116 4.34 34.13 -8.86
CA GLY A 116 4.16 35.59 -8.92
C GLY A 116 2.69 36.03 -8.92
N LYS A 117 1.76 35.17 -8.49
CA LYS A 117 0.34 35.48 -8.32
C LYS A 117 -0.02 35.74 -6.86
N THR A 118 -0.91 36.70 -6.61
CA THR A 118 -1.40 37.00 -5.26
C THR A 118 -2.48 36.00 -4.83
N SER A 119 -2.39 35.52 -3.58
CA SER A 119 -3.22 34.40 -3.09
C SER A 119 -3.94 34.69 -1.77
N CYS A 120 -5.22 34.35 -1.71
CA CYS A 120 -6.06 34.42 -0.52
C CYS A 120 -6.12 33.05 0.17
N HIS A 121 -5.84 33.00 1.48
CA HIS A 121 -5.81 31.77 2.28
C HIS A 121 -6.78 31.87 3.46
N THR A 122 -7.47 30.78 3.84
CA THR A 122 -8.40 30.80 5.00
C THR A 122 -7.72 30.80 6.38
N GLY A 123 -6.39 30.75 6.42
CA GLY A 123 -5.58 30.83 7.63
C GLY A 123 -4.43 29.82 7.63
N LEU A 124 -3.35 30.17 8.32
CA LEU A 124 -2.18 29.31 8.52
C LEU A 124 -2.57 27.96 9.12
N GLY A 125 -1.97 26.87 8.61
CA GLY A 125 -2.24 25.50 9.05
C GLY A 125 -3.66 24.96 8.76
N LYS A 126 -4.57 25.75 8.17
CA LYS A 126 -5.91 25.25 7.81
C LYS A 126 -5.83 24.31 6.61
N SER A 127 -6.61 23.24 6.65
CA SER A 127 -6.64 22.18 5.63
C SER A 127 -6.76 22.71 4.18
N ALA A 128 -7.92 23.25 3.80
CA ALA A 128 -8.15 23.73 2.43
C ALA A 128 -7.46 25.07 2.10
N GLY A 129 -7.13 25.87 3.12
CA GLY A 129 -6.52 27.20 2.93
C GLY A 129 -5.00 27.20 2.89
N TRP A 130 -4.32 26.20 3.47
CA TRP A 130 -2.86 26.20 3.62
C TRP A 130 -2.24 24.82 3.37
N LEU A 131 -2.64 23.79 4.12
CA LEU A 131 -1.98 22.48 4.07
C LEU A 131 -2.09 21.83 2.68
N ILE A 132 -3.29 21.82 2.10
CA ILE A 132 -3.51 21.29 0.75
C ILE A 132 -2.81 22.14 -0.33
N PRO A 133 -3.01 23.47 -0.45
CA PRO A 133 -2.41 24.24 -1.54
C PRO A 133 -0.87 24.29 -1.46
N ILE A 134 -0.30 24.67 -0.32
CA ILE A 134 1.16 24.81 -0.21
C ILE A 134 1.84 23.44 -0.32
N GLY A 135 1.31 22.40 0.35
CA GLY A 135 1.85 21.04 0.27
C GLY A 135 1.75 20.40 -1.12
N THR A 136 0.78 20.83 -1.93
CA THR A 136 0.65 20.42 -3.34
C THR A 136 1.67 21.13 -4.24
N LEU A 137 1.89 22.43 -4.04
CA LEU A 137 2.84 23.23 -4.83
C LEU A 137 4.29 22.85 -4.53
N VAL A 138 4.65 22.60 -3.26
CA VAL A 138 5.95 22.02 -2.87
C VAL A 138 6.16 20.65 -3.53
N ARG A 139 5.16 19.75 -3.45
CA ARG A 139 5.23 18.40 -4.06
C ARG A 139 5.46 18.44 -5.58
N ARG A 140 4.97 19.48 -6.25
CA ARG A 140 5.13 19.69 -7.70
C ARG A 140 6.45 20.36 -8.09
N GLY A 141 7.17 20.95 -7.11
CA GLY A 141 8.35 21.77 -7.36
C GLY A 141 8.03 23.21 -7.81
N ASP A 142 6.76 23.63 -7.71
CA ASP A 142 6.34 25.00 -8.05
C ASP A 142 6.82 26.01 -6.98
N ILE A 143 6.90 25.56 -5.71
CA ILE A 143 7.56 26.26 -4.59
C ILE A 143 8.87 25.54 -4.26
N PRO A 144 10.04 26.21 -4.35
CA PRO A 144 11.31 25.65 -3.90
C PRO A 144 11.41 25.73 -2.36
N TRP A 145 11.40 24.58 -1.69
CA TRP A 145 11.62 24.48 -0.25
C TRP A 145 12.25 23.11 0.05
N ASP A 146 13.46 23.10 0.62
CA ASP A 146 14.24 21.87 0.80
C ASP A 146 14.03 21.21 2.19
N GLY A 147 13.28 21.87 3.08
CA GLY A 147 13.00 21.41 4.44
C GLY A 147 12.96 22.55 5.45
N ILE A 148 12.62 22.23 6.71
CA ILE A 148 12.57 23.18 7.82
C ILE A 148 13.97 23.75 8.08
N ASP A 149 15.02 22.93 7.90
CA ASP A 149 16.42 23.35 7.98
C ASP A 149 16.82 24.41 6.94
N SER A 150 16.10 24.51 5.80
CA SER A 150 16.34 25.55 4.79
C SER A 150 15.75 26.92 5.16
N GLY A 151 14.95 26.97 6.22
CA GLY A 151 14.13 28.11 6.65
C GLY A 151 12.67 27.70 6.80
N SER A 152 11.89 28.48 7.56
CA SER A 152 10.44 28.24 7.61
C SER A 152 9.84 28.46 6.22
N ILE A 153 8.82 27.67 5.86
CA ILE A 153 8.16 27.80 4.55
C ILE A 153 7.45 29.16 4.38
N GLU A 154 7.20 29.87 5.48
CA GLU A 154 6.71 31.25 5.54
C GLU A 154 7.79 32.30 5.17
N GLN A 155 9.06 31.90 5.13
CA GLN A 155 10.24 32.73 4.82
C GLN A 155 10.99 32.24 3.56
N GLY A 156 10.47 31.22 2.86
CA GLY A 156 11.15 30.48 1.79
C GLY A 156 11.42 31.26 0.49
N ASP A 157 11.04 32.54 0.40
CA ASP A 157 11.36 33.40 -0.75
C ASP A 157 11.90 34.75 -0.27
N ARG A 158 13.02 35.19 -0.86
CA ARG A 158 13.72 36.43 -0.44
C ARG A 158 13.21 37.69 -1.15
N GLU A 159 11.91 37.74 -1.47
CA GLU A 159 11.21 38.96 -1.87
C GLU A 159 9.75 38.93 -1.36
N PRO A 160 9.27 39.97 -0.63
CA PRO A 160 8.02 39.88 0.12
C PRO A 160 6.78 40.24 -0.71
N GLN A 161 6.09 39.23 -1.27
CA GLN A 161 4.75 39.40 -1.86
C GLN A 161 3.67 38.46 -1.31
N TYR A 162 3.98 37.62 -0.30
CA TYR A 162 2.98 36.84 0.44
C TYR A 162 2.25 37.73 1.46
N LEU A 163 1.23 38.47 1.00
CA LEU A 163 0.47 39.40 1.83
C LEU A 163 -0.51 38.68 2.77
N LEU A 164 0.02 38.14 3.89
CA LEU A 164 -0.78 37.60 4.98
C LEU A 164 -1.69 38.70 5.57
N CYS A 165 -2.99 38.63 5.28
CA CYS A 165 -4.00 39.57 5.77
C CYS A 165 -4.33 39.34 7.26
N LEU A 166 -3.34 39.57 8.13
CA LEU A 166 -3.46 39.55 9.59
C LEU A 166 -3.68 40.96 10.12
N THR A 167 -4.94 41.42 10.11
CA THR A 167 -5.35 42.64 10.81
C THR A 167 -6.33 42.34 11.94
N SER A 168 -5.97 42.86 13.11
CA SER A 168 -6.66 42.82 14.40
C SER A 168 -8.18 42.99 14.39
N LEU A 169 -8.82 42.26 15.32
CA LEU A 169 -9.97 42.63 16.17
C LEU A 169 -10.90 43.78 15.72
N LEU A 170 -12.21 43.49 15.77
CA LEU A 170 -13.37 44.39 15.58
C LEU A 170 -13.77 44.71 14.12
N LEU A 171 -14.47 43.77 13.47
CA LEU A 171 -15.61 43.94 12.53
C LEU A 171 -16.13 42.54 12.10
N PRO A 172 -17.35 42.39 11.51
CA PRO A 172 -17.97 41.08 11.27
C PRO A 172 -17.33 40.29 10.11
N PRO A 173 -17.55 38.97 10.03
CA PRO A 173 -16.77 38.09 9.16
C PRO A 173 -17.23 38.08 7.70
N THR A 174 -16.48 38.73 6.81
CA THR A 174 -16.33 38.31 5.39
C THR A 174 -15.11 38.99 4.76
N CYS A 175 -13.94 38.37 4.86
CA CYS A 175 -12.75 38.85 4.15
C CYS A 175 -12.84 38.46 2.66
N SER A 176 -13.39 39.35 1.83
CA SER A 176 -13.73 39.08 0.41
C SER A 176 -12.52 39.17 -0.54
N CYS A 177 -11.30 38.90 -0.05
CA CYS A 177 -10.00 39.07 -0.71
C CYS A 177 -9.99 38.84 -2.26
N LEU A 178 -10.53 37.73 -2.76
CA LEU A 178 -10.63 37.46 -4.21
C LEU A 178 -11.64 38.35 -4.93
N LYS A 179 -12.83 38.56 -4.34
CA LYS A 179 -13.89 39.43 -4.87
C LYS A 179 -13.42 40.89 -4.94
N ASP A 180 -12.80 41.36 -3.86
CA ASP A 180 -12.26 42.72 -3.71
C ASP A 180 -11.05 42.98 -4.65
N GLY A 181 -10.38 41.91 -5.10
CA GLY A 181 -9.22 41.99 -6.00
C GLY A 181 -7.86 42.05 -5.31
N ASN A 182 -7.83 41.84 -3.99
CA ASN A 182 -6.60 41.76 -3.19
C ASN A 182 -5.82 40.44 -3.42
N GLY A 183 -6.44 39.47 -4.08
CA GLY A 183 -5.78 38.26 -4.58
C GLY A 183 -6.35 37.82 -5.93
N GLU A 184 -5.52 37.17 -6.76
CA GLU A 184 -5.91 36.58 -8.05
C GLU A 184 -6.50 35.16 -7.91
N VAL A 185 -6.11 34.43 -6.86
CA VAL A 185 -6.61 33.08 -6.51
C VAL A 185 -7.00 33.00 -5.03
N ALA A 186 -8.02 32.20 -4.69
CA ALA A 186 -8.37 31.88 -3.30
C ALA A 186 -8.44 30.37 -3.04
N PHE A 187 -7.79 29.93 -1.97
CA PHE A 187 -7.80 28.53 -1.53
C PHE A 187 -8.83 28.31 -0.43
N VAL A 188 -9.95 27.66 -0.76
CA VAL A 188 -11.18 27.63 0.04
C VAL A 188 -11.89 26.26 -0.03
N LYS A 189 -13.00 26.10 0.70
CA LYS A 189 -13.91 24.95 0.52
C LYS A 189 -14.81 25.18 -0.70
N HIS A 190 -15.19 24.10 -1.39
CA HIS A 190 -16.05 24.16 -2.58
C HIS A 190 -17.35 24.97 -2.41
N THR A 191 -17.99 24.94 -1.24
CA THR A 191 -19.24 25.68 -0.98
C THR A 191 -19.05 27.19 -0.77
N THR A 192 -17.82 27.70 -0.60
CA THR A 192 -17.58 29.11 -0.24
C THR A 192 -18.15 30.09 -1.27
N VAL A 193 -18.07 29.78 -2.57
CA VAL A 193 -18.63 30.66 -3.62
C VAL A 193 -20.17 30.68 -3.56
N GLU A 194 -20.81 29.55 -3.25
CA GLU A 194 -22.27 29.49 -3.14
C GLU A 194 -22.77 30.19 -1.87
N GLU A 195 -22.10 29.97 -0.73
CA GLU A 195 -22.42 30.61 0.56
C GLU A 195 -22.26 32.14 0.55
N ASN A 196 -21.35 32.70 -0.26
CA ASN A 196 -20.98 34.13 -0.20
C ASN A 196 -21.27 34.90 -1.51
N ALA A 197 -21.55 34.21 -2.61
CA ALA A 197 -21.66 34.80 -3.94
C ALA A 197 -22.58 34.01 -4.90
N ALA A 198 -23.64 33.34 -4.40
CA ALA A 198 -24.57 32.54 -5.21
C ALA A 198 -25.04 33.24 -6.51
N GLY A 199 -25.47 34.50 -6.41
CA GLY A 199 -25.91 35.32 -7.57
C GLY A 199 -24.80 35.83 -8.48
N GLU A 200 -23.55 35.47 -8.23
CA GLU A 200 -22.36 35.86 -9.02
C GLU A 200 -21.48 34.65 -9.38
N LYS A 201 -21.97 33.42 -9.17
CA LYS A 201 -21.21 32.17 -9.32
C LYS A 201 -20.52 32.02 -10.69
N ASP A 202 -21.18 32.45 -11.77
CA ASP A 202 -20.65 32.44 -13.14
C ASP A 202 -19.42 33.36 -13.37
N LYS A 203 -19.13 34.28 -12.45
CA LYS A 203 -17.93 35.14 -12.49
C LYS A 203 -16.66 34.43 -11.99
N TYR A 204 -16.79 33.19 -11.50
CA TYR A 204 -15.71 32.42 -10.90
C TYR A 204 -15.50 31.07 -11.60
N GLU A 205 -14.27 30.57 -11.54
CA GLU A 205 -13.85 29.28 -12.09
C GLU A 205 -12.93 28.57 -11.08
N LEU A 206 -12.80 27.25 -11.21
CA LEU A 206 -11.89 26.43 -10.42
C LEU A 206 -10.61 26.14 -11.21
N LEU A 207 -9.44 26.21 -10.56
CA LEU A 207 -8.19 25.69 -11.10
C LEU A 207 -8.00 24.22 -10.73
N CYS A 208 -7.81 23.38 -11.74
CA CYS A 208 -7.70 21.93 -11.59
C CYS A 208 -6.23 21.48 -11.59
N LEU A 209 -5.92 20.36 -10.93
CA LEU A 209 -4.54 19.85 -10.81
C LEU A 209 -3.92 19.39 -12.15
N ASP A 210 -4.77 19.08 -13.13
CA ASP A 210 -4.40 18.70 -14.51
C ASP A 210 -4.07 19.89 -15.42
N GLY A 211 -4.14 21.12 -14.91
CA GLY A 211 -3.94 22.36 -15.66
C GLY A 211 -5.21 22.92 -16.31
N THR A 212 -6.35 22.24 -16.22
CA THR A 212 -7.62 22.74 -16.75
C THR A 212 -8.28 23.78 -15.82
N ARG A 213 -9.27 24.49 -16.37
CA ARG A 213 -10.25 25.28 -15.63
C ARG A 213 -11.63 24.64 -15.77
N GLN A 214 -12.43 24.61 -14.71
CA GLN A 214 -13.81 24.10 -14.75
C GLN A 214 -14.78 25.02 -13.98
N PRO A 215 -16.11 24.97 -14.26
CA PRO A 215 -17.11 25.70 -13.48
C PRO A 215 -17.10 25.32 -12.00
N VAL A 216 -17.60 26.22 -11.13
CA VAL A 216 -17.65 26.03 -9.68
C VAL A 216 -18.41 24.75 -9.27
N ASP A 217 -19.45 24.37 -10.01
CA ASP A 217 -20.22 23.12 -9.79
C ASP A 217 -19.42 21.84 -10.05
N ASN A 218 -18.37 21.91 -10.86
CA ASN A 218 -17.54 20.75 -11.22
C ASN A 218 -16.47 20.44 -10.15
N TYR A 219 -16.63 20.93 -8.91
CA TYR A 219 -15.70 20.69 -7.81
C TYR A 219 -15.44 19.19 -7.51
N LYS A 220 -16.30 18.26 -7.96
CA LYS A 220 -16.09 16.82 -7.82
C LYS A 220 -15.08 16.23 -8.81
N THR A 221 -14.93 16.85 -9.99
CA THR A 221 -13.88 16.52 -10.97
C THR A 221 -12.66 17.44 -10.81
N CYS A 222 -12.87 18.68 -10.38
CA CYS A 222 -11.85 19.71 -10.22
C CYS A 222 -11.67 20.13 -8.75
N HIS A 223 -10.79 19.46 -8.02
CA HIS A 223 -10.36 19.82 -6.66
C HIS A 223 -8.88 19.50 -6.46
N TRP A 224 -8.31 20.05 -5.38
CA TRP A 224 -6.91 19.82 -5.01
C TRP A 224 -6.76 18.71 -3.95
N ALA A 225 -7.77 18.52 -3.10
CA ALA A 225 -7.92 17.34 -2.26
C ALA A 225 -9.36 17.17 -1.77
N ARG A 226 -9.74 15.92 -1.47
CA ARG A 226 -10.82 15.62 -0.51
C ARG A 226 -10.27 15.81 0.91
N VAL A 227 -10.89 16.68 1.70
CA VAL A 227 -10.56 16.92 3.11
C VAL A 227 -11.64 16.28 3.99
N PRO A 228 -11.30 15.34 4.89
CA PRO A 228 -12.29 14.76 5.79
C PRO A 228 -12.79 15.76 6.85
N GLY A 229 -13.92 15.43 7.46
CA GLY A 229 -14.39 16.12 8.66
C GLY A 229 -13.49 15.85 9.88
N HIS A 230 -13.74 16.60 10.96
CA HIS A 230 -13.08 16.32 12.23
C HIS A 230 -13.49 14.91 12.70
N ALA A 231 -12.61 14.25 13.45
CA ALA A 231 -12.87 12.90 13.95
C ALA A 231 -12.50 12.77 15.42
N VAL A 232 -13.29 11.96 16.12
CA VAL A 232 -12.95 11.45 17.44
C VAL A 232 -11.81 10.46 17.27
N VAL A 233 -10.65 10.74 17.88
CA VAL A 233 -9.52 9.81 17.93
C VAL A 233 -9.46 9.10 19.29
N ALA A 234 -9.01 7.85 19.27
CA ALA A 234 -8.82 7.00 20.44
C ALA A 234 -7.60 6.07 20.26
N ARG A 235 -7.27 5.30 21.30
CA ARG A 235 -6.26 4.23 21.23
C ARG A 235 -6.83 2.97 20.56
N ASP A 236 -5.93 2.18 19.99
CA ASP A 236 -6.22 0.85 19.40
C ASP A 236 -6.22 -0.24 20.50
N ASP A 237 -6.86 0.03 21.64
CA ASP A 237 -6.85 -0.81 22.86
C ASP A 237 -8.22 -1.44 23.19
N GLY A 238 -9.15 -1.42 22.24
CA GLY A 238 -10.50 -1.98 22.39
C GLY A 238 -11.56 -1.00 22.91
N LYS A 239 -11.18 0.14 23.52
CA LYS A 239 -12.14 1.14 24.02
C LYS A 239 -12.98 1.83 22.94
N ALA A 240 -12.64 1.68 21.67
CA ALA A 240 -13.37 2.27 20.54
C ALA A 240 -14.88 1.96 20.56
N GLU A 241 -15.27 0.74 20.97
CA GLU A 241 -16.69 0.34 21.08
C GLU A 241 -17.41 1.03 22.25
N GLU A 242 -16.76 1.18 23.41
CA GLU A 242 -17.32 1.94 24.54
C GLU A 242 -17.54 3.40 24.17
N ILE A 243 -16.54 4.02 23.53
CA ILE A 243 -16.61 5.42 23.11
C ILE A 243 -17.71 5.60 22.06
N TRP A 244 -17.83 4.70 21.08
CA TRP A 244 -18.93 4.74 20.11
C TRP A 244 -20.31 4.54 20.76
N ALA A 245 -20.44 3.59 21.70
CA ALA A 245 -21.70 3.37 22.42
C ALA A 245 -22.15 4.63 23.19
N PHE A 246 -21.22 5.30 23.88
CA PHE A 246 -21.48 6.58 24.54
C PHE A 246 -21.91 7.66 23.54
N LEU A 247 -21.15 7.86 22.46
CA LEU A 247 -21.40 8.90 21.46
C LEU A 247 -22.73 8.70 20.73
N SER A 248 -23.04 7.46 20.34
CA SER A 248 -24.32 7.12 19.71
C SER A 248 -25.50 7.44 20.62
N LYS A 249 -25.37 7.21 21.94
CA LYS A 249 -26.43 7.52 22.91
C LYS A 249 -26.53 9.01 23.25
N ALA A 250 -25.40 9.72 23.27
CA ALA A 250 -25.38 11.18 23.39
C ALA A 250 -26.05 11.86 22.18
N GLN A 251 -25.81 11.37 20.96
CA GLN A 251 -26.49 11.83 19.75
C GLN A 251 -28.00 11.56 19.77
N GLU A 252 -28.42 10.38 20.21
CA GLU A 252 -29.84 10.01 20.32
C GLU A 252 -30.63 11.00 21.20
N LYS A 253 -30.01 11.49 22.28
CA LYS A 253 -30.66 12.40 23.25
C LYS A 253 -30.45 13.90 22.96
N PHE A 254 -29.33 14.27 22.34
CA PHE A 254 -28.86 15.67 22.26
C PHE A 254 -28.40 16.09 20.85
N GLY A 255 -28.68 15.29 19.82
CA GLY A 255 -28.43 15.63 18.42
C GLY A 255 -29.40 16.68 17.87
N ILE A 256 -29.21 17.03 16.59
CA ILE A 256 -30.10 17.97 15.89
C ILE A 256 -31.53 17.42 15.83
N GLY A 257 -32.52 18.28 16.07
CA GLY A 257 -33.95 17.93 16.07
C GLY A 257 -34.46 17.38 17.41
N THR A 258 -33.60 17.24 18.43
CA THR A 258 -34.04 16.88 19.79
C THR A 258 -34.63 18.08 20.53
N THR A 259 -35.63 17.84 21.39
CA THR A 259 -36.30 18.89 22.19
C THR A 259 -35.58 19.20 23.51
N SER A 260 -34.26 19.02 23.56
CA SER A 260 -33.46 19.13 24.80
C SER A 260 -32.94 20.55 25.02
N ASP A 261 -32.73 20.94 26.28
CA ASP A 261 -32.02 22.18 26.59
C ASP A 261 -30.58 22.14 26.05
N PHE A 262 -29.94 20.97 26.20
CA PHE A 262 -28.55 20.72 25.90
C PHE A 262 -28.41 20.16 24.48
N HIS A 263 -27.54 20.79 23.69
CA HIS A 263 -27.26 20.43 22.31
C HIS A 263 -25.81 19.95 22.19
N LEU A 264 -25.61 18.76 21.60
CA LEU A 264 -24.29 18.18 21.41
C LEU A 264 -23.51 18.94 20.31
N PHE A 265 -24.18 19.20 19.19
CA PHE A 265 -23.70 20.02 18.09
C PHE A 265 -24.46 21.35 18.06
N GLY A 266 -23.75 22.43 17.73
CA GLY A 266 -24.31 23.77 17.74
C GLY A 266 -24.26 24.42 19.12
N THR A 267 -24.42 25.73 19.11
CA THR A 267 -24.30 26.63 20.26
C THR A 267 -25.53 27.52 20.38
N ARG A 268 -25.95 27.79 21.62
CA ARG A 268 -27.18 28.56 21.92
C ARG A 268 -27.08 30.03 21.54
N ASP A 269 -25.86 30.58 21.51
CA ASP A 269 -25.59 31.94 21.07
C ASP A 269 -24.62 31.92 19.89
N LYS A 270 -25.13 32.27 18.70
CA LYS A 270 -24.34 32.29 17.46
C LYS A 270 -23.48 33.57 17.33
N THR A 271 -23.62 34.54 18.24
CA THR A 271 -23.00 35.87 18.13
C THR A 271 -21.60 35.93 18.72
N ASP A 272 -21.34 35.23 19.84
CA ASP A 272 -20.02 35.23 20.50
C ASP A 272 -18.99 34.34 19.77
N PRO A 273 -17.84 34.87 19.30
CA PRO A 273 -16.75 34.07 18.74
C PRO A 273 -16.09 33.09 19.71
N TYR A 274 -16.09 33.37 21.02
CA TYR A 274 -15.36 32.59 22.03
C TYR A 274 -16.06 31.30 22.48
N HIS A 275 -17.32 31.10 22.09
CA HIS A 275 -18.16 29.97 22.48
C HIS A 275 -18.54 29.05 21.30
N LYS A 276 -17.67 28.92 20.28
CA LYS A 276 -17.95 28.14 19.06
C LYS A 276 -17.13 26.84 18.95
N ASP A 277 -17.66 25.87 18.21
CA ASP A 277 -17.03 24.56 17.92
C ASP A 277 -16.56 23.78 19.18
N LEU A 278 -17.30 23.89 20.30
CA LEU A 278 -16.95 23.24 21.58
C LEU A 278 -17.29 21.74 21.58
N LEU A 279 -16.30 20.87 21.87
CA LEU A 279 -16.32 19.39 21.77
C LEU A 279 -16.44 18.85 20.33
N PHE A 280 -17.35 19.42 19.56
CA PHE A 280 -17.65 19.13 18.16
C PHE A 280 -17.99 20.44 17.46
N LYS A 281 -17.87 20.46 16.14
CA LYS A 281 -18.21 21.66 15.37
C LYS A 281 -19.69 22.00 15.43
N ASP A 282 -19.99 23.29 15.41
CA ASP A 282 -21.36 23.79 15.42
C ASP A 282 -22.10 23.54 14.10
N SER A 283 -21.36 23.20 13.03
CA SER A 283 -21.90 22.75 11.74
C SER A 283 -22.09 21.23 11.64
N ALA A 284 -21.70 20.45 12.65
CA ALA A 284 -21.90 19.00 12.64
C ALA A 284 -23.38 18.66 12.86
N ILE A 285 -23.90 17.70 12.09
CA ILE A 285 -25.29 17.24 12.18
C ILE A 285 -25.41 15.86 12.84
N SER A 286 -24.34 15.07 12.80
CA SER A 286 -24.20 13.77 13.47
C SER A 286 -22.73 13.34 13.51
N LEU A 287 -22.40 12.29 14.26
CA LEU A 287 -21.20 11.50 14.02
C LEU A 287 -21.57 10.17 13.35
N LYS A 288 -20.58 9.54 12.70
CA LYS A 288 -20.71 8.22 12.05
C LYS A 288 -19.51 7.34 12.43
N LYS A 289 -19.77 6.08 12.81
CA LYS A 289 -18.75 5.11 13.24
C LYS A 289 -17.76 4.76 12.12
N ILE A 290 -16.48 5.03 12.35
CA ILE A 290 -15.38 4.65 11.46
C ILE A 290 -15.05 3.16 11.70
N PRO A 291 -14.69 2.36 10.68
CA PRO A 291 -14.45 0.94 10.85
C PRO A 291 -13.01 0.65 11.32
N ALA A 292 -12.79 -0.50 11.96
CA ALA A 292 -11.55 -0.81 12.69
C ALA A 292 -10.25 -0.88 11.85
N LEU A 293 -10.39 -1.12 10.53
CA LEU A 293 -9.27 -1.12 9.57
C LEU A 293 -8.78 0.29 9.22
N MET A 294 -9.57 1.34 9.50
CA MET A 294 -9.19 2.71 9.18
C MET A 294 -8.15 3.24 10.17
N ASP A 295 -6.97 3.58 9.65
CA ASP A 295 -5.98 4.39 10.37
C ASP A 295 -6.05 5.86 9.90
N THR A 296 -5.19 6.72 10.45
CA THR A 296 -5.17 8.15 10.11
C THR A 296 -4.78 8.39 8.65
N GLN A 297 -3.90 7.58 8.07
CA GLN A 297 -3.47 7.73 6.68
C GLN A 297 -4.59 7.36 5.70
N LEU A 298 -5.34 6.29 5.97
CA LEU A 298 -6.54 5.93 5.20
C LEU A 298 -7.69 6.94 5.40
N TYR A 299 -7.88 7.45 6.62
CA TYR A 299 -8.93 8.43 6.91
C TYR A 299 -8.69 9.80 6.25
N LEU A 300 -7.44 10.27 6.26
CA LEU A 300 -7.03 11.50 5.60
C LEU A 300 -6.97 11.34 4.07
N GLY A 301 -6.59 10.14 3.60
CA GLY A 301 -6.41 9.83 2.19
C GLY A 301 -5.08 10.33 1.63
N TYR A 302 -4.63 9.71 0.53
CA TYR A 302 -3.30 9.92 -0.04
C TYR A 302 -2.98 11.39 -0.38
N GLU A 303 -3.92 12.13 -0.97
CA GLU A 303 -3.73 13.53 -1.35
C GLU A 303 -3.45 14.41 -0.13
N TYR A 304 -4.29 14.32 0.91
CA TYR A 304 -4.13 15.07 2.15
C TYR A 304 -2.85 14.66 2.88
N TYR A 305 -2.66 13.36 3.10
CA TYR A 305 -1.55 12.84 3.89
C TYR A 305 -0.21 13.17 3.26
N SER A 306 -0.07 13.05 1.93
CA SER A 306 1.15 13.44 1.23
C SER A 306 1.38 14.96 1.21
N ALA A 307 0.34 15.78 1.04
CA ALA A 307 0.47 17.23 1.15
C ALA A 307 0.94 17.67 2.56
N THR A 308 0.33 17.14 3.63
CA THR A 308 0.75 17.41 5.02
C THR A 308 2.15 16.88 5.33
N GLN A 309 2.52 15.71 4.79
CA GLN A 309 3.87 15.16 4.95
C GLN A 309 4.95 16.05 4.31
N ASN A 310 4.68 16.57 3.11
CA ASN A 310 5.63 17.37 2.34
C ASN A 310 5.81 18.80 2.89
N LEU A 311 5.05 19.18 3.91
CA LEU A 311 5.21 20.43 4.68
C LEU A 311 5.95 20.22 6.01
N ARG A 312 6.34 18.99 6.35
CA ARG A 312 6.75 18.58 7.70
C ARG A 312 7.95 17.62 7.76
N LYS A 313 8.30 16.96 6.66
CA LYS A 313 9.59 16.27 6.52
C LYS A 313 10.54 17.19 5.76
N ASP A 314 11.78 17.25 6.20
CA ASP A 314 12.88 17.76 5.38
C ASP A 314 13.00 16.90 4.11
N LEU A 315 13.23 17.53 2.96
CA LEU A 315 13.12 16.90 1.64
C LEU A 315 14.38 16.12 1.24
N MET A 316 14.95 15.39 2.21
CA MET A 316 16.10 14.47 2.07
C MET A 316 15.81 13.22 1.20
N SER A 317 14.91 13.30 0.21
CA SER A 317 14.68 12.23 -0.77
C SER A 317 14.02 12.65 -2.12
N SER A 318 14.05 13.92 -2.55
CA SER A 318 13.42 14.31 -3.85
C SER A 318 14.28 15.12 -4.83
N SER A 319 15.60 14.94 -4.83
CA SER A 319 16.44 15.32 -5.98
C SER A 319 16.19 14.40 -7.18
N SER A 320 15.15 14.75 -7.96
CA SER A 320 14.90 14.37 -9.36
C SER A 320 15.01 12.89 -9.76
N LYS A 321 14.79 11.94 -8.83
CA LYS A 321 14.57 10.53 -9.19
C LYS A 321 13.14 10.37 -9.70
N LYS A 322 12.96 9.89 -10.93
CA LYS A 322 11.66 9.40 -11.41
C LYS A 322 11.11 8.40 -10.39
N SER A 323 9.84 8.54 -10.02
CA SER A 323 9.20 7.71 -9.01
C SER A 323 9.09 6.26 -9.49
N LYS A 324 10.05 5.42 -9.07
CA LYS A 324 10.04 3.99 -9.34
C LYS A 324 8.72 3.37 -8.89
N ILE A 325 8.21 2.43 -9.68
CA ILE A 325 6.92 1.80 -9.41
C ILE A 325 7.10 0.69 -8.38
N GLN A 326 6.40 0.83 -7.26
CA GLN A 326 6.38 -0.16 -6.19
C GLN A 326 5.34 -1.25 -6.51
N TRP A 327 5.77 -2.41 -6.98
CA TRP A 327 4.89 -3.56 -7.13
C TRP A 327 4.64 -4.21 -5.75
N CYS A 328 3.38 -4.52 -5.43
CA CYS A 328 3.05 -5.22 -4.20
C CYS A 328 3.00 -6.73 -4.43
N ALA A 329 3.88 -7.45 -3.74
CA ALA A 329 3.93 -8.91 -3.73
C ALA A 329 3.23 -9.47 -2.48
N VAL A 330 2.40 -10.51 -2.66
CA VAL A 330 1.69 -11.18 -1.56
C VAL A 330 2.53 -12.33 -1.01
N GLY A 331 3.02 -12.17 0.21
CA GLY A 331 3.85 -13.16 0.89
C GLY A 331 5.29 -13.27 0.35
N LYS A 332 6.02 -14.26 0.86
CA LYS A 332 7.49 -14.38 0.66
C LYS A 332 7.87 -14.83 -0.75
N ASP A 333 7.14 -15.78 -1.33
CA ASP A 333 7.50 -16.36 -2.64
C ASP A 333 7.32 -15.36 -3.78
N GLU A 334 6.21 -14.61 -3.78
CA GLU A 334 6.02 -13.50 -4.71
C GLU A 334 7.08 -12.42 -4.51
N LYS A 335 7.43 -12.09 -3.26
CA LYS A 335 8.47 -11.09 -2.97
C LYS A 335 9.83 -11.51 -3.54
N ILE A 336 10.19 -12.79 -3.45
CA ILE A 336 11.43 -13.34 -4.06
C ILE A 336 11.37 -13.24 -5.60
N LYS A 337 10.23 -13.53 -6.24
CA LYS A 337 10.06 -13.35 -7.69
C LYS A 337 10.12 -11.86 -8.08
N CYS A 338 9.55 -10.98 -7.27
CA CYS A 338 9.54 -9.54 -7.47
C CYS A 338 10.95 -8.96 -7.34
N ASP A 339 11.71 -9.33 -6.32
CA ASP A 339 13.08 -8.85 -6.12
C ASP A 339 14.00 -9.25 -7.29
N ARG A 340 13.79 -10.43 -7.86
CA ARG A 340 14.44 -10.83 -9.12
C ARG A 340 14.02 -9.95 -10.30
N TRP A 341 12.74 -9.58 -10.41
CA TRP A 341 12.25 -8.62 -11.43
C TRP A 341 12.85 -7.22 -11.24
N SER A 342 12.93 -6.72 -10.00
CA SER A 342 13.56 -5.45 -9.66
C SER A 342 15.03 -5.39 -10.11
N VAL A 343 15.79 -6.47 -9.86
CA VAL A 343 17.18 -6.60 -10.30
C VAL A 343 17.31 -6.61 -11.84
N VAL A 344 16.52 -7.41 -12.57
CA VAL A 344 16.65 -7.45 -14.05
C VAL A 344 16.09 -6.21 -14.75
N SER A 345 15.14 -5.51 -14.13
CA SER A 345 14.60 -4.24 -14.61
C SER A 345 15.48 -3.02 -14.26
N ASN A 346 16.68 -3.26 -13.70
CA ASN A 346 17.60 -2.23 -13.21
C ASN A 346 16.95 -1.23 -12.22
N GLY A 347 15.92 -1.67 -11.48
CA GLY A 347 15.16 -0.84 -10.57
C GLY A 347 14.17 0.11 -11.23
N GLU A 348 13.69 -0.14 -12.46
CA GLU A 348 12.43 0.45 -12.94
C GLU A 348 11.23 -0.01 -12.06
N VAL A 349 11.31 -1.25 -11.56
CA VAL A 349 10.38 -1.84 -10.58
C VAL A 349 11.09 -1.97 -9.23
N GLU A 350 10.39 -1.66 -8.16
CA GLU A 350 10.74 -2.01 -6.77
C GLU A 350 9.58 -2.76 -6.11
N CYS A 351 9.81 -3.35 -4.93
CA CYS A 351 8.93 -4.39 -4.40
C CYS A 351 8.52 -4.12 -2.95
N ALA A 352 7.26 -3.73 -2.77
CA ALA A 352 6.56 -3.83 -1.49
C ALA A 352 6.15 -5.29 -1.23
N VAL A 353 5.98 -5.64 0.04
CA VAL A 353 5.40 -6.93 0.45
C VAL A 353 4.15 -6.69 1.29
N GLY A 354 3.09 -7.45 1.04
CA GLY A 354 1.91 -7.52 1.89
C GLY A 354 1.61 -8.96 2.34
N GLU A 355 0.97 -9.12 3.48
CA GLU A 355 0.61 -10.46 3.99
C GLU A 355 -0.59 -11.06 3.23
N THR A 356 -1.45 -10.19 2.68
CA THR A 356 -2.64 -10.58 1.90
C THR A 356 -2.87 -9.61 0.75
N THR A 357 -3.69 -10.00 -0.22
CA THR A 357 -4.14 -9.10 -1.30
C THR A 357 -4.86 -7.86 -0.76
N LYS A 358 -5.56 -7.96 0.38
CA LYS A 358 -6.21 -6.80 1.04
C LYS A 358 -5.18 -5.83 1.62
N ASP A 359 -4.12 -6.36 2.25
CA ASP A 359 -2.99 -5.54 2.74
C ASP A 359 -2.31 -4.82 1.56
N CYS A 360 -2.06 -5.53 0.44
CA CYS A 360 -1.54 -4.87 -0.76
C CYS A 360 -2.47 -3.78 -1.33
N ILE A 361 -3.80 -3.98 -1.34
CA ILE A 361 -4.76 -2.93 -1.72
C ILE A 361 -4.65 -1.72 -0.77
N VAL A 362 -4.58 -1.95 0.55
CA VAL A 362 -4.37 -0.88 1.55
C VAL A 362 -3.06 -0.14 1.30
N LYS A 363 -1.95 -0.84 1.02
CA LYS A 363 -0.65 -0.21 0.69
C LYS A 363 -0.71 0.62 -0.58
N ILE A 364 -1.47 0.19 -1.59
CA ILE A 364 -1.71 0.98 -2.81
C ILE A 364 -2.57 2.22 -2.49
N MET A 365 -3.61 2.11 -1.66
CA MET A 365 -4.41 3.27 -1.22
C MET A 365 -3.58 4.29 -0.40
N LYS A 366 -2.61 3.81 0.36
CA LYS A 366 -1.71 4.63 1.19
C LYS A 366 -0.55 5.28 0.42
N GLY A 367 -0.18 4.75 -0.74
CA GLY A 367 1.04 5.14 -1.46
C GLY A 367 2.32 4.43 -0.97
N GLU A 368 2.19 3.35 -0.19
CA GLU A 368 3.29 2.44 0.17
C GLU A 368 3.60 1.44 -0.97
N ALA A 369 2.64 1.24 -1.87
CA ALA A 369 2.77 0.49 -3.12
C ALA A 369 2.04 1.22 -4.26
N ASP A 370 2.23 0.79 -5.51
CA ASP A 370 1.62 1.39 -6.70
C ASP A 370 0.75 0.41 -7.50
N ALA A 371 1.12 -0.88 -7.60
CA ALA A 371 0.45 -1.84 -8.48
C ALA A 371 0.42 -3.28 -7.94
N ILE A 372 -0.58 -4.06 -8.36
CA ILE A 372 -0.72 -5.51 -8.12
C ILE A 372 -1.64 -6.14 -9.18
N SER A 373 -1.36 -7.39 -9.63
CA SER A 373 -2.29 -8.19 -10.44
C SER A 373 -3.23 -9.00 -9.54
N VAL A 374 -4.54 -8.90 -9.74
CA VAL A 374 -5.54 -9.54 -8.88
C VAL A 374 -6.72 -10.09 -9.66
N ASP A 375 -7.46 -11.04 -9.09
CA ASP A 375 -8.68 -11.57 -9.72
C ASP A 375 -9.84 -10.56 -9.64
N GLY A 376 -10.88 -10.79 -10.46
CA GLY A 376 -12.06 -9.90 -10.54
C GLY A 376 -12.74 -9.56 -9.21
N GLY A 377 -12.69 -10.42 -8.18
CA GLY A 377 -13.24 -10.13 -6.86
C GLY A 377 -12.42 -9.09 -6.09
N PHE A 378 -11.10 -9.08 -6.30
CA PHE A 378 -10.22 -8.04 -5.78
C PHE A 378 -10.15 -6.81 -6.70
N VAL A 379 -10.43 -6.92 -8.01
CA VAL A 379 -10.70 -5.75 -8.86
C VAL A 379 -11.97 -5.03 -8.43
N TYR A 380 -13.04 -5.76 -8.07
CA TYR A 380 -14.24 -5.18 -7.42
C TYR A 380 -13.86 -4.46 -6.12
N THR A 381 -13.09 -5.13 -5.25
CA THR A 381 -12.71 -4.59 -3.94
C THR A 381 -11.84 -3.32 -4.07
N GLY A 382 -10.84 -3.34 -4.97
CA GLY A 382 -10.03 -2.15 -5.28
C GLY A 382 -10.85 -1.03 -5.93
N GLY A 383 -11.79 -1.37 -6.80
CA GLY A 383 -12.69 -0.42 -7.47
C GLY A 383 -13.63 0.33 -6.53
N GLU A 384 -14.26 -0.37 -5.58
CA GLU A 384 -15.06 0.27 -4.52
C GLU A 384 -14.18 1.08 -3.54
N CYS A 385 -12.87 0.81 -3.49
CA CYS A 385 -11.85 1.65 -2.81
C CYS A 385 -11.27 2.79 -3.68
N GLY A 386 -11.72 2.97 -4.92
CA GLY A 386 -11.29 4.05 -5.83
C GLY A 386 -10.04 3.77 -6.69
N LEU A 387 -9.56 2.52 -6.71
CA LEU A 387 -8.51 2.07 -7.64
C LEU A 387 -9.11 1.76 -9.03
N VAL A 388 -8.27 1.80 -10.07
CA VAL A 388 -8.67 1.54 -11.47
C VAL A 388 -7.88 0.38 -12.07
N PRO A 389 -8.49 -0.44 -12.95
CA PRO A 389 -7.77 -1.45 -13.72
C PRO A 389 -6.96 -0.81 -14.85
N VAL A 390 -5.73 -1.29 -15.03
CA VAL A 390 -4.72 -0.71 -15.93
C VAL A 390 -4.47 -1.60 -17.16
N MET A 391 -4.28 -2.90 -16.93
CA MET A 391 -4.09 -3.94 -17.95
C MET A 391 -4.73 -5.26 -17.48
N GLY A 392 -5.17 -6.12 -18.40
CA GLY A 392 -5.71 -7.45 -18.09
C GLY A 392 -4.75 -8.57 -18.48
N GLU A 393 -4.59 -9.61 -17.65
CA GLU A 393 -3.88 -10.83 -18.05
C GLU A 393 -4.64 -11.56 -19.16
N ASN A 394 -3.97 -12.05 -20.20
CA ASN A 394 -4.59 -12.90 -21.22
C ASN A 394 -3.90 -14.27 -21.29
N TYR A 395 -4.69 -15.33 -21.45
CA TYR A 395 -4.26 -16.72 -21.43
C TYR A 395 -4.27 -17.39 -22.83
N GLU A 396 -4.74 -16.68 -23.88
CA GLU A 396 -4.89 -17.20 -25.25
C GLU A 396 -4.04 -16.40 -26.28
N ASP A 397 -3.22 -17.11 -27.07
CA ASP A 397 -2.20 -16.48 -27.93
C ASP A 397 -2.75 -15.66 -29.12
N ASP A 398 -4.00 -15.86 -29.53
CA ASP A 398 -4.68 -15.12 -30.61
C ASP A 398 -5.30 -13.79 -30.12
N GLN A 399 -5.72 -13.75 -28.84
CA GLN A 399 -6.36 -12.56 -28.26
C GLN A 399 -5.33 -11.46 -27.95
N CYS A 400 -4.04 -11.79 -27.85
CA CYS A 400 -2.95 -10.82 -27.64
C CYS A 400 -2.82 -9.74 -28.73
N SER A 401 -3.43 -9.93 -29.90
CA SER A 401 -3.45 -8.94 -30.99
C SER A 401 -4.72 -8.07 -31.01
N LYS A 402 -5.68 -8.31 -30.12
CA LYS A 402 -6.97 -7.60 -30.06
C LYS A 402 -6.94 -6.57 -28.95
N ALA A 403 -6.67 -5.31 -29.28
CA ALA A 403 -6.70 -4.21 -28.31
C ALA A 403 -8.13 -3.89 -27.86
N GLY A 404 -8.32 -3.57 -26.57
CA GLY A 404 -9.51 -2.89 -26.05
C GLY A 404 -10.45 -3.70 -25.14
N GLU A 405 -10.48 -5.02 -25.22
CA GLU A 405 -11.25 -5.87 -24.28
C GLU A 405 -10.32 -6.78 -23.46
N PRO A 406 -10.51 -6.91 -22.13
CA PRO A 406 -9.78 -7.92 -21.36
C PRO A 406 -10.16 -9.32 -21.84
N ALA A 407 -9.18 -10.24 -21.78
CA ALA A 407 -9.47 -11.65 -21.93
C ALA A 407 -10.54 -12.08 -20.92
N SER A 408 -11.37 -13.03 -21.32
CA SER A 408 -12.52 -13.42 -20.51
C SER A 408 -12.92 -14.86 -20.75
N TYR A 409 -13.45 -15.49 -19.70
CA TYR A 409 -14.00 -16.83 -19.77
C TYR A 409 -15.46 -16.80 -19.34
N PHE A 410 -16.29 -17.60 -20.00
CA PHE A 410 -17.71 -17.69 -19.66
C PHE A 410 -17.92 -18.65 -18.49
N ALA A 411 -18.60 -18.18 -17.45
CA ALA A 411 -19.11 -19.00 -16.35
C ALA A 411 -20.46 -19.60 -16.75
N VAL A 412 -20.60 -20.91 -16.60
CA VAL A 412 -21.76 -21.66 -17.08
C VAL A 412 -22.31 -22.59 -16.00
N ALA A 413 -23.61 -22.83 -16.03
CA ALA A 413 -24.26 -23.93 -15.34
C ALA A 413 -24.40 -25.10 -16.32
N VAL A 414 -23.70 -26.20 -16.05
CA VAL A 414 -23.73 -27.42 -16.88
C VAL A 414 -24.61 -28.46 -16.22
N VAL A 415 -25.42 -29.14 -17.02
CA VAL A 415 -26.35 -30.20 -16.60
C VAL A 415 -26.23 -31.42 -17.51
N LYS A 416 -26.65 -32.58 -17.01
CA LYS A 416 -26.82 -33.79 -17.83
C LYS A 416 -28.02 -33.62 -18.77
N LYS A 417 -27.84 -34.03 -20.03
CA LYS A 417 -28.90 -34.07 -21.06
C LYS A 417 -29.99 -35.09 -20.75
N SER A 418 -29.65 -36.15 -20.01
CA SER A 418 -30.60 -37.16 -19.50
C SER A 418 -31.69 -36.59 -18.60
N ASN A 419 -31.50 -35.38 -18.03
CA ASN A 419 -32.40 -34.79 -17.05
C ASN A 419 -33.07 -33.52 -17.62
N PRO A 420 -33.90 -33.61 -18.69
CA PRO A 420 -34.36 -32.44 -19.46
C PRO A 420 -35.21 -31.45 -18.64
N GLY A 421 -35.88 -31.91 -17.58
CA GLY A 421 -36.72 -31.09 -16.71
C GLY A 421 -35.98 -30.06 -15.85
N ILE A 422 -34.64 -29.98 -15.88
CA ILE A 422 -33.85 -29.00 -15.12
C ILE A 422 -33.57 -27.77 -15.99
N THR A 423 -33.95 -26.59 -15.49
CA THR A 423 -33.74 -25.27 -16.09
C THR A 423 -33.21 -24.29 -15.04
N TRP A 424 -32.67 -23.14 -15.44
CA TRP A 424 -32.19 -22.11 -14.50
C TRP A 424 -33.25 -21.67 -13.49
N ASN A 425 -34.53 -21.70 -13.87
CA ASN A 425 -35.64 -21.23 -13.03
C ASN A 425 -36.17 -22.28 -12.01
N ASN A 426 -35.75 -23.55 -12.10
CA ASN A 426 -36.16 -24.61 -11.16
C ASN A 426 -34.98 -25.34 -10.48
N LEU A 427 -33.85 -24.65 -10.34
CA LEU A 427 -32.67 -25.13 -9.60
C LEU A 427 -32.87 -25.27 -8.08
N LYS A 428 -33.87 -24.60 -7.49
CA LYS A 428 -34.14 -24.69 -6.05
C LYS A 428 -34.48 -26.14 -5.66
N GLY A 429 -33.80 -26.67 -4.66
CA GLY A 429 -33.95 -28.04 -4.18
C GLY A 429 -33.21 -29.11 -4.99
N LYS A 430 -32.45 -28.75 -6.03
CA LYS A 430 -31.58 -29.67 -6.79
C LYS A 430 -30.24 -29.93 -6.08
N LYS A 431 -29.49 -30.93 -6.54
CA LYS A 431 -28.13 -31.23 -6.08
C LYS A 431 -27.09 -30.40 -6.85
N SER A 432 -26.21 -29.65 -6.18
CA SER A 432 -25.28 -28.73 -6.85
C SER A 432 -23.79 -29.00 -6.59
N CYS A 433 -22.97 -28.72 -7.61
CA CYS A 433 -21.52 -28.92 -7.60
C CYS A 433 -20.79 -27.58 -7.87
N HIS A 434 -19.97 -27.16 -6.92
CA HIS A 434 -19.30 -25.86 -6.90
C HIS A 434 -17.79 -26.03 -6.77
N THR A 435 -17.00 -25.21 -7.47
CA THR A 435 -15.53 -25.36 -7.48
C THR A 435 -14.85 -25.15 -6.11
N ALA A 436 -15.42 -24.25 -5.30
CA ALA A 436 -15.19 -23.97 -3.88
C ALA A 436 -16.01 -22.72 -3.53
N VAL A 437 -16.25 -22.47 -2.25
CA VAL A 437 -16.80 -21.20 -1.74
C VAL A 437 -15.89 -20.03 -2.16
N GLY A 438 -16.48 -18.87 -2.47
CA GLY A 438 -15.75 -17.64 -2.82
C GLY A 438 -15.10 -17.61 -4.21
N ARG A 439 -15.10 -18.72 -4.96
CA ARG A 439 -14.56 -18.77 -6.33
C ARG A 439 -15.55 -18.21 -7.35
N THR A 440 -15.05 -17.40 -8.28
CA THR A 440 -15.85 -16.66 -9.27
C THR A 440 -16.94 -17.46 -9.99
N ALA A 441 -16.59 -18.38 -10.90
CA ALA A 441 -17.59 -19.11 -11.69
C ALA A 441 -18.33 -20.20 -10.89
N GLY A 442 -17.68 -20.78 -9.87
CA GLY A 442 -18.26 -21.85 -9.07
C GLY A 442 -19.15 -21.38 -7.92
N TRP A 443 -19.04 -20.14 -7.48
CA TRP A 443 -19.76 -19.61 -6.32
C TRP A 443 -20.26 -18.18 -6.53
N ASN A 444 -19.38 -17.22 -6.82
CA ASN A 444 -19.74 -15.80 -6.73
C ASN A 444 -20.82 -15.41 -7.75
N ILE A 445 -20.74 -15.96 -8.96
CA ILE A 445 -21.74 -15.75 -10.02
C ILE A 445 -23.04 -16.50 -9.73
N PRO A 446 -23.07 -17.85 -9.60
CA PRO A 446 -24.33 -18.55 -9.39
C PRO A 446 -25.04 -18.12 -8.10
N MET A 447 -24.32 -17.99 -6.98
CA MET A 447 -24.93 -17.61 -5.70
C MET A 447 -25.32 -16.12 -5.67
N GLY A 448 -24.60 -15.24 -6.36
CA GLY A 448 -24.96 -13.82 -6.50
C GLY A 448 -26.21 -13.59 -7.34
N LEU A 449 -26.36 -14.34 -8.44
CA LEU A 449 -27.57 -14.32 -9.27
C LEU A 449 -28.77 -14.97 -8.56
N ILE A 450 -28.54 -16.02 -7.78
CA ILE A 450 -29.56 -16.63 -6.90
C ILE A 450 -30.00 -15.63 -5.83
N HIS A 451 -29.06 -15.00 -5.12
CA HIS A 451 -29.36 -14.00 -4.10
C HIS A 451 -30.13 -12.80 -4.68
N ASN A 452 -29.74 -12.32 -5.86
CA ASN A 452 -30.44 -11.21 -6.54
C ASN A 452 -31.88 -11.57 -6.95
N LYS A 453 -32.24 -12.86 -7.00
CA LYS A 453 -33.63 -13.33 -7.18
C LYS A 453 -34.38 -13.63 -5.87
N THR A 454 -33.69 -13.89 -4.75
CA THR A 454 -34.31 -14.40 -3.51
C THR A 454 -34.25 -13.45 -2.32
N GLY A 455 -33.26 -12.56 -2.24
CA GLY A 455 -32.94 -11.76 -1.05
C GLY A 455 -32.54 -12.59 0.18
N ASN A 456 -32.30 -13.90 0.05
CA ASN A 456 -31.99 -14.79 1.17
C ASN A 456 -30.48 -15.10 1.22
N CYS A 457 -29.84 -14.68 2.29
CA CYS A 457 -28.43 -14.92 2.57
C CYS A 457 -28.12 -16.34 3.09
N ASN A 458 -29.13 -17.14 3.47
CA ASN A 458 -28.92 -18.54 3.82
C ASN A 458 -28.78 -19.42 2.58
N PHE A 459 -27.55 -19.47 2.06
CA PHE A 459 -27.20 -20.26 0.87
C PHE A 459 -27.40 -21.78 1.04
N GLU A 460 -27.49 -22.29 2.27
CA GLU A 460 -27.76 -23.72 2.54
C GLU A 460 -29.21 -24.14 2.26
N GLU A 461 -30.14 -23.20 2.16
CA GLU A 461 -31.57 -23.48 1.93
C GLU A 461 -31.95 -23.56 0.44
N TYR A 462 -31.08 -23.10 -0.47
CA TYR A 462 -31.43 -23.04 -1.89
C TYR A 462 -31.32 -24.42 -2.58
N PHE A 463 -30.24 -25.16 -2.31
CA PHE A 463 -30.04 -26.52 -2.83
C PHE A 463 -30.39 -27.56 -1.75
N SER A 464 -30.70 -28.79 -2.15
CA SER A 464 -31.03 -29.86 -1.20
C SER A 464 -29.77 -30.45 -0.54
N GLU A 465 -28.78 -30.75 -1.38
CA GLU A 465 -27.44 -31.19 -1.02
C GLU A 465 -26.45 -30.60 -2.02
N SER A 466 -25.24 -30.26 -1.60
CA SER A 466 -24.20 -29.78 -2.52
C SER A 466 -22.83 -30.38 -2.22
N CYS A 467 -21.88 -30.18 -3.14
CA CYS A 467 -20.48 -30.05 -2.76
C CYS A 467 -19.97 -28.64 -3.11
N ALA A 468 -19.63 -27.85 -2.09
CA ALA A 468 -18.96 -26.57 -2.17
C ALA A 468 -17.79 -26.56 -1.17
N PRO A 469 -16.60 -27.00 -1.60
CA PRO A 469 -15.43 -27.05 -0.73
C PRO A 469 -15.10 -25.69 -0.09
N GLY A 470 -14.79 -25.69 1.20
CA GLY A 470 -14.64 -24.48 2.02
C GLY A 470 -15.88 -24.10 2.84
N SER A 471 -17.03 -24.76 2.64
CA SER A 471 -18.18 -24.66 3.54
C SER A 471 -17.94 -25.38 4.88
N PRO A 472 -18.73 -25.09 5.94
CA PRO A 472 -18.65 -25.82 7.21
C PRO A 472 -18.93 -27.33 7.01
N PRO A 473 -18.13 -28.28 7.54
CA PRO A 473 -18.27 -29.70 7.20
C PRO A 473 -19.65 -30.34 7.48
N GLY A 474 -20.42 -29.81 8.45
CA GLY A 474 -21.78 -30.26 8.78
C GLY A 474 -22.89 -29.62 7.92
N SER A 475 -22.56 -28.67 7.05
CA SER A 475 -23.50 -27.97 6.17
C SER A 475 -24.16 -28.89 5.13
N ARG A 476 -25.31 -28.47 4.60
CA ARG A 476 -25.85 -29.09 3.37
C ARG A 476 -24.91 -28.91 2.18
N LEU A 477 -24.10 -27.85 2.21
CA LEU A 477 -23.14 -27.48 1.17
C LEU A 477 -21.94 -28.44 1.06
N CYS A 478 -21.61 -29.18 2.14
CA CYS A 478 -20.54 -30.17 2.14
C CYS A 478 -21.02 -31.61 1.90
N ARG A 479 -22.33 -31.82 1.76
CA ARG A 479 -22.96 -33.14 1.92
C ARG A 479 -22.53 -34.16 0.85
N LEU A 480 -22.44 -33.74 -0.42
CA LEU A 480 -22.02 -34.58 -1.55
C LEU A 480 -20.50 -34.79 -1.64
N CYS A 481 -19.69 -33.95 -0.99
CA CYS A 481 -18.22 -34.02 -1.05
C CYS A 481 -17.67 -35.36 -0.54
N LYS A 482 -16.47 -35.76 -0.98
CA LYS A 482 -15.93 -37.13 -0.76
C LYS A 482 -14.58 -37.16 -0.03
N GLY A 483 -13.87 -36.04 0.10
CA GLY A 483 -12.53 -35.95 0.66
C GLY A 483 -11.47 -36.59 -0.24
N SER A 484 -10.32 -36.93 0.36
CA SER A 484 -9.14 -37.46 -0.31
C SER A 484 -9.16 -38.97 -0.57
N GLY A 485 -10.13 -39.67 0.03
CA GLY A 485 -10.08 -41.13 0.17
C GLY A 485 -9.10 -41.62 1.24
N GLY A 486 -8.35 -40.71 1.88
CA GLY A 486 -7.50 -41.02 3.05
C GLY A 486 -8.30 -41.16 4.35
N ILE A 487 -7.58 -41.41 5.44
CA ILE A 487 -8.13 -41.48 6.81
C ILE A 487 -7.30 -40.55 7.72
N PRO A 488 -7.90 -39.52 8.35
CA PRO A 488 -9.28 -39.06 8.16
C PRO A 488 -9.49 -38.49 6.74
N PRO A 489 -10.66 -38.69 6.12
CA PRO A 489 -10.94 -38.11 4.80
C PRO A 489 -11.10 -36.59 4.92
N GLU A 490 -10.34 -35.83 4.14
CA GLU A 490 -10.30 -34.35 4.13
C GLU A 490 -11.53 -33.74 3.43
N LYS A 491 -12.72 -34.19 3.84
CA LYS A 491 -14.00 -33.87 3.21
C LYS A 491 -14.31 -32.38 3.28
N CYS A 492 -14.67 -31.83 2.12
CA CYS A 492 -15.04 -30.44 1.92
C CYS A 492 -13.89 -29.43 2.14
N VAL A 493 -12.63 -29.87 2.27
CA VAL A 493 -11.48 -28.96 2.35
C VAL A 493 -11.29 -28.24 1.01
N ALA A 494 -11.05 -26.92 1.02
CA ALA A 494 -10.88 -26.10 -0.17
C ALA A 494 -9.51 -26.26 -0.88
N SER A 495 -9.06 -27.50 -1.07
CA SER A 495 -7.81 -27.85 -1.76
C SER A 495 -7.97 -29.11 -2.61
N SER A 496 -6.95 -29.47 -3.39
CA SER A 496 -6.91 -30.71 -4.19
C SER A 496 -7.00 -32.01 -3.39
N HIS A 497 -6.98 -31.95 -2.05
CA HIS A 497 -7.29 -33.10 -1.19
C HIS A 497 -8.80 -33.43 -1.15
N GLU A 498 -9.69 -32.58 -1.67
CA GLU A 498 -11.09 -32.95 -1.89
C GLU A 498 -11.30 -33.39 -3.35
N LYS A 499 -11.77 -34.63 -3.56
CA LYS A 499 -12.05 -35.23 -4.89
C LYS A 499 -12.90 -34.34 -5.81
N TYR A 500 -13.82 -33.57 -5.24
CA TYR A 500 -14.71 -32.66 -6.00
C TYR A 500 -14.24 -31.19 -6.02
N TYR A 501 -13.00 -30.89 -5.64
CA TYR A 501 -12.44 -29.53 -5.66
C TYR A 501 -12.12 -29.01 -7.07
N GLY A 502 -12.26 -27.69 -7.23
CA GLY A 502 -11.87 -26.97 -8.43
C GLY A 502 -12.82 -27.23 -9.60
N TYR A 503 -12.37 -26.87 -10.81
CA TYR A 503 -13.20 -26.97 -12.00
C TYR A 503 -13.48 -28.42 -12.41
N THR A 504 -12.43 -29.24 -12.52
CA THR A 504 -12.53 -30.67 -12.86
C THR A 504 -13.31 -31.44 -11.79
N GLY A 505 -13.05 -31.17 -10.50
CA GLY A 505 -13.78 -31.81 -9.41
C GLY A 505 -15.27 -31.45 -9.36
N ALA A 506 -15.65 -30.20 -9.65
CA ALA A 506 -17.05 -29.81 -9.76
C ALA A 506 -17.76 -30.45 -10.96
N PHE A 507 -17.08 -30.62 -12.11
CA PHE A 507 -17.62 -31.37 -13.24
C PHE A 507 -17.74 -32.87 -12.93
N ARG A 508 -16.73 -33.47 -12.27
CA ARG A 508 -16.78 -34.85 -11.76
C ARG A 508 -17.91 -35.07 -10.76
N CYS A 509 -18.19 -34.09 -9.91
CA CYS A 509 -19.34 -34.10 -9.01
C CYS A 509 -20.67 -34.15 -9.78
N LEU A 510 -20.83 -33.40 -10.88
CA LEU A 510 -22.01 -33.52 -11.76
C LEU A 510 -22.10 -34.91 -12.41
N VAL A 511 -20.98 -35.50 -12.82
CA VAL A 511 -20.93 -36.85 -13.40
C VAL A 511 -21.35 -37.91 -12.37
N GLU A 512 -20.81 -37.86 -11.16
CA GLU A 512 -20.98 -38.90 -10.13
C GLU A 512 -22.22 -38.73 -9.23
N GLU A 513 -22.64 -37.51 -8.86
CA GLU A 513 -23.59 -37.25 -7.75
C GLU A 513 -24.61 -36.11 -7.98
N GLY A 514 -24.26 -35.07 -8.73
CA GLY A 514 -25.02 -33.81 -8.81
C GLY A 514 -26.01 -33.71 -9.98
N ASP A 515 -26.93 -32.75 -9.86
CA ASP A 515 -27.85 -32.32 -10.93
C ASP A 515 -27.23 -31.23 -11.83
N VAL A 516 -26.44 -30.32 -11.24
CA VAL A 516 -25.84 -29.14 -11.90
C VAL A 516 -24.41 -28.87 -11.40
N ALA A 517 -23.50 -28.50 -12.29
CA ALA A 517 -22.18 -27.97 -11.95
C ALA A 517 -21.97 -26.52 -12.42
N PHE A 518 -21.32 -25.72 -11.59
CA PHE A 518 -20.97 -24.33 -11.90
C PHE A 518 -19.46 -24.22 -12.18
N ILE A 519 -19.11 -24.02 -13.47
CA ILE A 519 -17.74 -24.16 -13.99
C ILE A 519 -17.45 -23.15 -15.13
N LYS A 520 -16.20 -23.06 -15.61
CA LYS A 520 -15.89 -22.36 -16.87
C LYS A 520 -16.30 -23.23 -18.07
N HIS A 521 -16.76 -22.60 -19.14
CA HIS A 521 -17.27 -23.24 -20.37
C HIS A 521 -16.37 -24.36 -20.94
N SER A 522 -15.05 -24.17 -21.00
CA SER A 522 -14.12 -25.12 -21.62
C SER A 522 -13.94 -26.45 -20.87
N ILE A 523 -14.41 -26.57 -19.62
CA ILE A 523 -14.14 -27.74 -18.76
C ILE A 523 -14.80 -29.02 -19.26
N VAL A 524 -15.97 -28.91 -19.88
CA VAL A 524 -16.64 -30.06 -20.48
C VAL A 524 -15.78 -30.60 -21.63
N GLU A 525 -15.29 -29.73 -22.51
CA GLU A 525 -14.40 -30.12 -23.62
C GLU A 525 -13.05 -30.67 -23.11
N GLU A 526 -12.49 -30.10 -22.03
CA GLU A 526 -11.25 -30.58 -21.38
C GLU A 526 -11.39 -32.00 -20.78
N ASN A 527 -12.61 -32.46 -20.45
CA ASN A 527 -12.86 -33.69 -19.69
C ASN A 527 -13.81 -34.69 -20.39
N THR A 528 -13.95 -34.59 -21.71
CA THR A 528 -14.78 -35.50 -22.53
C THR A 528 -14.04 -35.87 -23.82
N ASN A 529 -14.65 -36.71 -24.66
CA ASN A 529 -14.15 -37.12 -25.97
C ASN A 529 -12.71 -37.69 -25.90
N GLY A 530 -12.39 -38.42 -24.82
CA GLY A 530 -11.08 -39.02 -24.56
C GLY A 530 -9.95 -38.04 -24.20
N LYS A 531 -10.21 -36.75 -23.99
CA LYS A 531 -9.17 -35.77 -23.60
C LYS A 531 -8.66 -35.98 -22.17
N ASN A 532 -9.55 -36.30 -21.23
CA ASN A 532 -9.18 -36.82 -19.92
C ASN A 532 -9.23 -38.36 -19.96
N LYS A 533 -8.20 -39.01 -19.39
CA LYS A 533 -7.98 -40.47 -19.41
C LYS A 533 -8.30 -41.16 -18.08
N GLU A 534 -8.70 -40.42 -17.05
CA GLU A 534 -9.16 -41.00 -15.78
C GLU A 534 -10.45 -41.82 -15.98
N ASP A 535 -10.64 -42.86 -15.16
CA ASP A 535 -11.74 -43.83 -15.30
C ASP A 535 -13.16 -43.25 -15.23
N TRP A 536 -13.34 -42.07 -14.64
CA TRP A 536 -14.64 -41.37 -14.56
C TRP A 536 -14.94 -40.50 -15.79
N ALA A 537 -13.93 -40.22 -16.63
CA ALA A 537 -13.99 -39.24 -17.71
C ALA A 537 -13.74 -39.83 -19.11
N LYS A 538 -12.97 -40.92 -19.19
CA LYS A 538 -12.52 -41.57 -20.43
C LYS A 538 -13.65 -41.87 -21.44
N ASP A 539 -14.83 -42.26 -20.95
CA ASP A 539 -15.99 -42.68 -21.76
C ASP A 539 -17.06 -41.58 -21.90
N LEU A 540 -16.81 -40.36 -21.38
CA LEU A 540 -17.76 -39.25 -21.47
C LEU A 540 -17.66 -38.53 -22.82
N THR A 541 -18.81 -38.17 -23.39
CA THR A 541 -18.90 -37.40 -24.65
C THR A 541 -19.61 -36.07 -24.42
N MET A 542 -19.20 -35.01 -25.15
CA MET A 542 -19.74 -33.64 -24.96
C MET A 542 -21.26 -33.53 -25.13
N ASP A 543 -21.87 -34.37 -25.97
CA ASP A 543 -23.30 -34.37 -26.26
C ASP A 543 -24.18 -34.87 -25.11
N GLN A 544 -23.57 -35.51 -24.09
CA GLN A 544 -24.24 -35.90 -22.84
C GLN A 544 -24.56 -34.70 -21.94
N PHE A 545 -24.05 -33.51 -22.25
CA PHE A 545 -24.13 -32.31 -21.43
C PHE A 545 -24.76 -31.12 -22.18
N GLU A 546 -25.43 -30.25 -21.42
CA GLU A 546 -26.08 -29.03 -21.92
C GLU A 546 -25.84 -27.87 -20.96
N LEU A 547 -25.95 -26.64 -21.46
CA LEU A 547 -25.85 -25.41 -20.67
C LEU A 547 -27.23 -24.93 -20.25
N LEU A 548 -27.37 -24.39 -19.02
CA LEU A 548 -28.57 -23.64 -18.62
C LEU A 548 -28.40 -22.15 -18.91
N CYS A 549 -29.34 -21.56 -19.63
CA CYS A 549 -29.36 -20.14 -19.97
C CYS A 549 -30.23 -19.36 -18.95
N LEU A 550 -29.90 -18.09 -18.70
CA LEU A 550 -30.59 -17.28 -17.68
C LEU A 550 -32.08 -17.01 -17.98
N ASP A 551 -32.47 -17.08 -19.25
CA ASP A 551 -33.86 -17.00 -19.72
C ASP A 551 -34.67 -18.29 -19.49
N GLY A 552 -34.02 -19.36 -19.00
CA GLY A 552 -34.63 -20.67 -18.73
C GLY A 552 -34.47 -21.69 -19.86
N ARG A 553 -33.91 -21.30 -21.03
CA ARG A 553 -33.59 -22.25 -22.11
C ARG A 553 -32.40 -23.14 -21.75
N ARG A 554 -32.18 -24.16 -22.59
CA ARG A 554 -30.92 -24.90 -22.71
C ARG A 554 -30.24 -24.60 -24.04
N ALA A 555 -28.93 -24.80 -24.09
CA ALA A 555 -28.12 -24.71 -25.31
C ALA A 555 -27.01 -25.78 -25.32
N ASN A 556 -26.34 -25.94 -26.47
CA ASN A 556 -25.17 -26.81 -26.57
C ASN A 556 -23.99 -26.25 -25.75
N VAL A 557 -23.09 -27.12 -25.30
CA VAL A 557 -21.82 -26.75 -24.64
C VAL A 557 -21.02 -25.72 -25.44
N MET A 558 -21.04 -25.80 -26.78
CA MET A 558 -20.34 -24.87 -27.67
C MET A 558 -21.03 -23.51 -27.82
N ASP A 559 -22.31 -23.39 -27.45
CA ASP A 559 -23.10 -22.15 -27.52
C ASP A 559 -22.82 -21.20 -26.34
N TYR A 560 -21.77 -21.45 -25.55
CA TYR A 560 -21.42 -20.70 -24.34
C TYR A 560 -21.34 -19.17 -24.53
N ARG A 561 -21.11 -18.69 -25.76
CA ARG A 561 -21.09 -17.26 -26.11
C ARG A 561 -22.46 -16.60 -26.06
N THR A 562 -23.55 -17.37 -26.24
CA THR A 562 -24.94 -16.90 -26.17
C THR A 562 -25.70 -17.45 -24.95
N CYS A 563 -25.21 -18.55 -24.36
CA CYS A 563 -25.80 -19.18 -23.17
C CYS A 563 -24.75 -19.31 -22.04
N HIS A 564 -24.73 -18.34 -21.12
CA HIS A 564 -23.86 -18.33 -19.95
C HIS A 564 -24.52 -17.61 -18.76
N LEU A 565 -23.93 -17.76 -17.56
CA LEU A 565 -24.33 -17.02 -16.36
C LEU A 565 -23.68 -15.63 -16.31
N ALA A 566 -22.39 -15.56 -16.67
CA ALA A 566 -21.68 -14.30 -16.89
C ALA A 566 -20.46 -14.49 -17.80
N LYS A 567 -20.15 -13.48 -18.62
CA LYS A 567 -18.79 -13.24 -19.11
C LYS A 567 -17.95 -12.79 -17.93
N VAL A 568 -16.81 -13.45 -17.69
CA VAL A 568 -15.94 -13.17 -16.53
C VAL A 568 -14.59 -12.66 -17.02
N PRO A 569 -14.07 -11.52 -16.54
CA PRO A 569 -12.71 -11.12 -16.84
C PRO A 569 -11.69 -12.09 -16.23
N THR A 570 -10.51 -12.10 -16.82
CA THR A 570 -9.29 -12.63 -16.23
C THR A 570 -8.80 -11.74 -15.07
N HIS A 571 -7.59 -11.99 -14.56
CA HIS A 571 -6.95 -11.09 -13.60
C HIS A 571 -6.66 -9.71 -14.23
N GLY A 572 -6.73 -8.65 -13.42
CA GLY A 572 -6.40 -7.29 -13.82
C GLY A 572 -5.35 -6.68 -12.91
N VAL A 573 -4.40 -5.95 -13.50
CA VAL A 573 -3.50 -5.07 -12.75
C VAL A 573 -4.28 -3.84 -12.31
N ILE A 574 -4.32 -3.56 -11.01
CA ILE A 574 -4.99 -2.37 -10.44
C ILE A 574 -3.99 -1.37 -9.85
N SER A 575 -4.34 -0.09 -9.91
CA SER A 575 -3.53 1.02 -9.36
C SER A 575 -4.38 2.23 -8.98
N ARG A 576 -3.78 3.26 -8.37
CA ARG A 576 -4.39 4.58 -8.20
C ARG A 576 -4.48 5.30 -9.57
N PRO A 577 -5.52 6.12 -9.82
CA PRO A 577 -5.74 6.73 -11.13
C PRO A 577 -4.55 7.53 -11.70
N GLU A 578 -3.84 8.29 -10.85
CA GLU A 578 -2.71 9.13 -11.25
C GLU A 578 -1.44 8.34 -11.60
N LYS A 579 -1.38 7.06 -11.24
CA LYS A 579 -0.26 6.15 -11.55
C LYS A 579 -0.54 5.20 -12.73
N ALA A 580 -1.79 5.04 -13.12
CA ALA A 580 -2.22 4.06 -14.12
C ALA A 580 -1.43 4.15 -15.44
N ASN A 581 -1.19 5.36 -15.95
CA ASN A 581 -0.50 5.57 -17.22
C ASN A 581 1.00 5.21 -17.15
N GLU A 582 1.68 5.58 -16.06
CA GLU A 582 3.10 5.23 -15.84
C GLU A 582 3.29 3.71 -15.73
N ILE A 583 2.36 3.02 -15.08
CA ILE A 583 2.35 1.56 -14.91
C ILE A 583 2.04 0.83 -16.21
N ARG A 584 1.06 1.32 -16.99
CA ARG A 584 0.78 0.80 -18.34
C ARG A 584 2.04 0.82 -19.21
N ASP A 585 2.74 1.95 -19.23
CA ASP A 585 3.93 2.11 -20.06
C ASP A 585 5.14 1.34 -19.53
N LEU A 586 5.28 1.18 -18.19
CA LEU A 586 6.22 0.25 -17.59
C LEU A 586 5.94 -1.19 -18.08
N LEU A 587 4.73 -1.70 -17.87
CA LEU A 587 4.38 -3.08 -18.16
C LEU A 587 4.60 -3.41 -19.64
N LYS A 588 4.21 -2.50 -20.56
CA LYS A 588 4.51 -2.59 -22.00
C LYS A 588 6.01 -2.66 -22.34
N ARG A 589 6.91 -2.10 -21.53
CA ARG A 589 8.37 -2.27 -21.68
C ARG A 589 8.84 -3.59 -21.09
N GLN A 590 8.43 -3.89 -19.85
CA GLN A 590 8.85 -5.08 -19.11
C GLN A 590 8.40 -6.38 -19.79
N GLU A 591 7.21 -6.39 -20.39
CA GLU A 591 6.69 -7.52 -21.17
C GLU A 591 7.48 -7.77 -22.48
N LYS A 592 7.91 -6.70 -23.17
CA LYS A 592 8.75 -6.81 -24.38
C LYS A 592 10.14 -7.40 -24.08
N LEU A 593 10.62 -7.28 -22.84
CA LEU A 593 11.86 -7.90 -22.38
C LEU A 593 11.61 -9.32 -21.83
N PHE A 594 10.63 -9.48 -20.95
CA PHE A 594 10.53 -10.65 -20.05
C PHE A 594 9.24 -11.49 -20.20
N GLY A 595 8.34 -11.12 -21.10
CA GLY A 595 7.15 -11.92 -21.46
C GLY A 595 7.50 -13.16 -22.29
N GLU A 596 6.49 -13.98 -22.62
CA GLU A 596 6.68 -15.27 -23.32
C GLU A 596 7.38 -15.10 -24.70
N ARG A 597 7.16 -13.94 -25.34
CA ARG A 597 7.74 -13.52 -26.62
C ARG A 597 8.85 -12.44 -26.47
N GLY A 598 9.32 -12.16 -25.25
CA GLY A 598 10.29 -11.10 -24.96
C GLY A 598 11.75 -11.43 -25.31
N SER A 599 12.59 -10.39 -25.48
CA SER A 599 14.00 -10.51 -25.89
C SER A 599 14.92 -11.15 -24.85
N ASP A 600 14.69 -10.84 -23.58
CA ASP A 600 15.54 -11.16 -22.43
C ASP A 600 14.90 -12.26 -21.55
N LYS A 601 13.88 -12.94 -22.06
CA LYS A 601 13.07 -13.91 -21.31
C LYS A 601 13.86 -15.02 -20.65
N ASP A 602 15.04 -15.38 -21.16
CA ASP A 602 15.88 -16.41 -20.55
C ASP A 602 16.70 -15.90 -19.34
N ARG A 603 16.77 -14.58 -19.13
CA ARG A 603 17.25 -13.95 -17.88
C ARG A 603 16.14 -13.93 -16.82
N PHE A 604 14.91 -13.63 -17.22
CA PHE A 604 13.73 -13.62 -16.34
C PHE A 604 12.44 -13.83 -17.14
N LYS A 605 11.55 -14.71 -16.64
CA LYS A 605 10.24 -15.02 -17.25
C LYS A 605 9.15 -14.43 -16.37
N MET A 606 8.58 -13.31 -16.80
CA MET A 606 7.55 -12.56 -16.07
C MET A 606 6.33 -13.46 -15.75
N PHE A 607 5.88 -14.21 -16.75
CA PHE A 607 4.73 -15.11 -16.68
C PHE A 607 5.09 -16.58 -16.43
N LYS A 608 6.22 -16.88 -15.76
CA LYS A 608 6.53 -18.22 -15.24
C LYS A 608 7.04 -18.15 -13.80
N SER A 609 6.81 -19.20 -13.04
CA SER A 609 7.13 -19.29 -11.61
C SER A 609 7.96 -20.54 -11.33
N GLN A 610 8.62 -20.59 -10.15
CA GLN A 610 9.29 -21.81 -9.66
C GLN A 610 8.32 -22.68 -8.86
N THR A 611 7.46 -22.03 -8.07
CA THR A 611 6.18 -22.58 -7.62
C THR A 611 5.11 -22.26 -8.68
N LYS A 612 3.86 -21.94 -8.31
CA LYS A 612 2.75 -21.71 -9.25
C LYS A 612 2.10 -20.33 -9.06
N ASP A 613 1.78 -19.67 -10.17
CA ASP A 613 0.97 -18.45 -10.28
C ASP A 613 1.46 -17.27 -9.40
N LEU A 614 2.79 -17.02 -9.33
CA LEU A 614 3.36 -15.90 -8.56
C LEU A 614 3.35 -14.58 -9.37
N LEU A 615 2.88 -13.48 -8.79
CA LEU A 615 2.72 -12.12 -9.35
C LEU A 615 1.74 -11.98 -10.53
N PHE A 616 1.71 -12.99 -11.39
CA PHE A 616 0.82 -13.17 -12.55
C PHE A 616 0.57 -14.68 -12.71
N LYS A 617 -0.50 -15.09 -13.40
CA LYS A 617 -0.66 -16.52 -13.71
C LYS A 617 0.42 -17.05 -14.65
N ASP A 618 0.83 -18.30 -14.45
CA ASP A 618 1.82 -18.96 -15.32
C ASP A 618 1.27 -19.28 -16.73
N LEU A 619 -0.05 -19.18 -16.89
CA LEU A 619 -0.74 -19.27 -18.17
C LEU A 619 -0.80 -17.94 -18.93
N THR A 620 -0.31 -16.83 -18.35
CA THR A 620 -0.32 -15.52 -19.01
C THR A 620 0.57 -15.53 -20.25
N LYS A 621 -0.04 -15.20 -21.39
CA LYS A 621 0.59 -15.06 -22.70
C LYS A 621 1.03 -13.62 -22.94
N CYS A 622 0.19 -12.68 -22.52
CA CYS A 622 0.42 -11.25 -22.64
C CYS A 622 -0.45 -10.46 -21.65
N LEU A 623 -0.17 -9.16 -21.53
CA LEU A 623 -1.03 -8.19 -20.86
C LEU A 623 -1.79 -7.36 -21.91
N VAL A 624 -3.12 -7.41 -21.87
CA VAL A 624 -3.98 -6.63 -22.77
C VAL A 624 -4.11 -5.21 -22.23
N ASP A 625 -3.82 -4.24 -23.10
CA ASP A 625 -3.97 -2.82 -22.81
C ASP A 625 -5.45 -2.42 -22.75
N LEU A 626 -5.85 -1.78 -21.66
CA LEU A 626 -7.22 -1.32 -21.42
C LEU A 626 -7.34 0.17 -21.77
N ARG A 627 -8.46 0.52 -22.44
CA ARG A 627 -8.82 1.89 -22.80
C ARG A 627 -8.71 2.83 -21.59
N GLU A 628 -8.12 3.99 -21.80
CA GLU A 628 -8.00 5.02 -20.76
C GLU A 628 -9.37 5.46 -20.22
N GLY A 629 -9.45 5.69 -18.91
CA GLY A 629 -10.70 6.03 -18.22
C GLY A 629 -11.69 4.88 -18.02
N ILE A 630 -11.35 3.63 -18.39
CA ILE A 630 -12.20 2.46 -18.11
C ILE A 630 -12.49 2.32 -16.61
N THR A 631 -13.76 2.18 -16.25
CA THR A 631 -14.14 1.89 -14.85
C THR A 631 -13.94 0.41 -14.53
N TYR A 632 -13.75 0.09 -13.24
CA TYR A 632 -13.77 -1.31 -12.80
C TYR A 632 -15.09 -2.00 -13.14
N LYS A 633 -16.21 -1.27 -13.25
CA LYS A 633 -17.52 -1.84 -13.63
C LYS A 633 -17.54 -2.26 -15.10
N GLU A 634 -17.01 -1.44 -16.01
CA GLU A 634 -16.82 -1.81 -17.42
C GLU A 634 -15.88 -3.02 -17.58
N PHE A 635 -14.76 -3.05 -16.84
CA PHE A 635 -13.83 -4.18 -16.86
C PHE A 635 -14.45 -5.48 -16.34
N LEU A 636 -15.29 -5.39 -15.31
CA LEU A 636 -15.97 -6.53 -14.71
C LEU A 636 -17.19 -7.02 -15.51
N GLY A 637 -17.91 -6.12 -16.17
CA GLY A 637 -19.18 -6.37 -16.83
C GLY A 637 -20.37 -6.48 -15.86
N ASP A 638 -21.53 -6.00 -16.29
CA ASP A 638 -22.71 -5.81 -15.44
C ASP A 638 -23.16 -7.07 -14.70
N GLN A 639 -23.13 -8.23 -15.36
CA GLN A 639 -23.54 -9.52 -14.79
C GLN A 639 -22.63 -9.94 -13.62
N TYR A 640 -21.32 -9.74 -13.74
CA TYR A 640 -20.39 -10.06 -12.65
C TYR A 640 -20.45 -9.01 -11.54
N TYR A 641 -20.49 -7.71 -11.90
CA TYR A 641 -20.64 -6.63 -10.92
C TYR A 641 -21.91 -6.81 -10.08
N ALA A 642 -23.07 -7.06 -10.71
CA ALA A 642 -24.32 -7.31 -10.01
C ALA A 642 -24.25 -8.55 -9.12
N SER A 643 -23.61 -9.64 -9.57
CA SER A 643 -23.45 -10.87 -8.76
C SER A 643 -22.60 -10.63 -7.51
N VAL A 644 -21.47 -9.92 -7.65
CA VAL A 644 -20.55 -9.64 -6.54
C VAL A 644 -21.13 -8.58 -5.60
N ALA A 645 -21.77 -7.53 -6.11
CA ALA A 645 -22.48 -6.55 -5.29
C ALA A 645 -23.63 -7.19 -4.49
N SER A 646 -24.39 -8.08 -5.13
CA SER A 646 -25.45 -8.88 -4.51
C SER A 646 -24.93 -9.73 -3.35
N LEU A 647 -23.82 -10.47 -3.49
CA LEU A 647 -23.28 -11.27 -2.38
C LEU A 647 -22.72 -10.42 -1.24
N ASN A 648 -22.17 -9.23 -1.55
CA ASN A 648 -21.61 -8.34 -0.54
C ASN A 648 -22.65 -7.71 0.40
N THR A 649 -23.97 -7.84 0.14
CA THR A 649 -24.99 -7.45 1.13
C THR A 649 -25.17 -8.49 2.25
N CYS A 650 -24.81 -9.75 2.00
CA CYS A 650 -25.01 -10.86 2.95
C CYS A 650 -23.85 -11.04 3.90
N ASN A 651 -22.63 -11.01 3.37
CA ASN A 651 -21.40 -10.96 4.14
C ASN A 651 -20.40 -10.14 3.32
N PRO A 652 -20.25 -8.83 3.59
CA PRO A 652 -19.36 -8.00 2.81
C PRO A 652 -17.94 -8.55 2.93
N SER A 653 -17.22 -8.69 1.82
CA SER A 653 -15.77 -8.94 1.84
C SER A 653 -14.97 -7.71 2.29
N ALA A 654 -15.65 -6.57 2.45
CA ALA A 654 -15.10 -5.26 2.74
C ALA A 654 -15.91 -4.47 3.80
N PRO A 655 -16.37 -5.05 4.94
CA PRO A 655 -17.20 -4.32 5.91
C PRO A 655 -16.43 -3.14 6.52
N ASP A 656 -15.12 -3.35 6.72
CA ASP A 656 -14.21 -2.40 7.37
C ASP A 656 -13.75 -1.23 6.48
N VAL A 657 -14.33 -1.08 5.28
CA VAL A 657 -14.00 0.04 4.37
C VAL A 657 -15.20 0.52 3.54
N SER A 658 -16.06 -0.36 3.03
CA SER A 658 -17.09 0.03 2.04
C SER A 658 -18.04 1.17 2.45
N PRO A 659 -18.46 1.35 3.73
CA PRO A 659 -19.39 2.43 4.09
C PRO A 659 -18.79 3.84 4.00
N TRP A 660 -17.49 3.98 3.74
CA TRP A 660 -16.75 5.26 3.79
C TRP A 660 -16.21 5.73 2.43
N TRP A 661 -16.07 4.82 1.47
CA TRP A 661 -15.68 5.10 0.08
C TRP A 661 -16.88 5.20 -0.88
N TRP A 662 -18.08 4.80 -0.45
CA TRP A 662 -19.34 4.84 -1.22
C TRP A 662 -19.61 6.12 -2.07
N PRO A 663 -19.28 7.37 -1.64
CA PRO A 663 -19.56 8.55 -2.46
C PRO A 663 -18.48 8.88 -3.51
N VAL A 664 -17.53 7.98 -3.79
CA VAL A 664 -16.60 8.07 -4.95
C VAL A 664 -17.34 7.85 -6.30
N ARG A 665 -18.64 7.51 -6.26
CA ARG A 665 -19.57 7.29 -7.38
C ARG A 665 -19.63 8.37 -8.48
N ASP A 666 -19.12 9.59 -8.26
CA ASP A 666 -19.30 10.75 -9.15
C ASP A 666 -18.09 11.04 -10.09
N ARG A 667 -17.24 10.05 -10.40
CA ARG A 667 -16.30 10.14 -11.55
C ARG A 667 -16.74 9.17 -12.67
N VAL A 668 -16.59 9.62 -13.91
CA VAL A 668 -16.94 8.95 -15.18
C VAL A 668 -18.45 8.79 -15.45
N VAL A 669 -19.10 9.90 -15.81
CA VAL A 669 -20.18 9.90 -16.82
C VAL A 669 -19.84 10.97 -17.87
N PRO A 670 -19.42 10.59 -19.08
CA PRO A 670 -19.29 11.53 -20.19
C PRO A 670 -20.68 12.04 -20.60
N SER A 671 -20.91 13.35 -20.55
CA SER A 671 -22.22 13.95 -20.84
C SER A 671 -22.52 13.96 -22.34
N SER A 672 -23.08 12.85 -22.83
CA SER A 672 -23.57 12.69 -24.21
C SER A 672 -24.92 11.96 -24.24
N ALA A 673 -25.91 12.53 -23.54
CA ALA A 673 -27.29 12.10 -23.57
C ALA A 673 -28.21 13.30 -23.80
N GLU A 674 -28.76 13.41 -25.01
CA GLU A 674 -29.77 14.42 -25.34
C GLU A 674 -31.08 14.16 -24.57
N PRO A 675 -31.84 15.20 -24.18
CA PRO A 675 -33.04 15.03 -23.37
C PRO A 675 -34.18 14.39 -24.18
N ARG A 676 -34.43 13.10 -23.96
CA ARG A 676 -35.67 12.45 -24.40
C ARG A 676 -36.84 12.96 -23.57
N ALA A 677 -37.62 13.88 -24.14
CA ALA A 677 -38.93 14.25 -23.61
C ALA A 677 -39.90 13.05 -23.65
N SER A 678 -40.77 12.96 -22.65
CA SER A 678 -41.88 12.00 -22.60
C SER A 678 -43.03 12.40 -23.55
N PRO A 679 -43.80 11.44 -24.09
CA PRO A 679 -44.73 11.72 -25.19
C PRO A 679 -46.18 11.95 -24.74
N GLU A 680 -46.79 13.08 -25.16
CA GLU A 680 -48.25 13.22 -25.21
C GLU A 680 -48.74 13.88 -26.52
N SER A 681 -49.70 13.20 -27.16
CA SER A 681 -50.75 13.65 -28.09
C SER A 681 -50.63 14.92 -28.97
N LEU A 682 -50.72 14.64 -30.28
CA LEU A 682 -51.73 15.15 -31.25
C LEU A 682 -51.47 16.39 -32.14
N LEU A 683 -51.80 16.15 -33.42
CA LEU A 683 -52.41 17.03 -34.45
C LEU A 683 -51.57 17.87 -35.44
N SER A 684 -51.92 17.66 -36.72
CA SER A 684 -51.80 18.53 -37.92
C SER A 684 -50.41 18.78 -38.56
N ALA A 685 -50.45 18.88 -39.89
CA ALA A 685 -49.38 19.22 -40.84
C ALA A 685 -49.90 20.36 -41.76
N PRO A 686 -49.29 20.73 -42.92
CA PRO A 686 -47.95 20.47 -43.47
C PRO A 686 -47.22 21.77 -43.93
N PHE A 687 -46.01 21.69 -44.52
CA PHE A 687 -45.70 22.25 -45.87
C PHE A 687 -44.21 22.03 -46.30
N SER A 688 -43.91 22.35 -47.56
CA SER A 688 -42.71 21.99 -48.34
C SER A 688 -41.65 23.10 -48.53
N ARG A 689 -40.38 22.74 -48.79
CA ARG A 689 -39.66 23.01 -50.08
C ARG A 689 -38.24 22.39 -50.17
N SER A 690 -37.58 22.53 -51.33
CA SER A 690 -36.48 21.69 -51.84
C SER A 690 -35.20 22.49 -52.24
N PRO A 691 -34.04 21.86 -52.56
CA PRO A 691 -32.73 22.51 -52.73
C PRO A 691 -32.37 22.86 -54.21
N PRO A 692 -31.14 23.37 -54.49
CA PRO A 692 -29.98 22.56 -54.96
C PRO A 692 -28.65 22.95 -54.22
N GLY A 693 -27.41 22.44 -54.39
CA GLY A 693 -26.61 21.80 -55.48
C GLY A 693 -25.27 22.60 -55.64
N VAL A 694 -24.12 22.20 -56.23
CA VAL A 694 -23.71 21.09 -57.14
C VAL A 694 -22.14 20.89 -57.18
N HIS A 695 -21.67 19.62 -57.22
CA HIS A 695 -20.39 18.98 -57.75
C HIS A 695 -18.90 19.33 -57.44
N LEU A 696 -18.05 18.31 -57.71
CA LEU A 696 -16.55 18.13 -57.69
C LEU A 696 -15.97 18.10 -59.15
N PRO A 697 -14.74 17.61 -59.51
CA PRO A 697 -13.46 17.21 -58.83
C PRO A 697 -12.23 17.95 -59.50
N PRO A 698 -11.11 17.34 -59.98
CA PRO A 698 -10.09 16.37 -59.47
C PRO A 698 -8.69 17.05 -59.26
N GLY A 699 -7.50 16.42 -59.06
CA GLY A 699 -7.06 15.04 -58.79
C GLY A 699 -5.98 14.46 -59.75
N LEU A 700 -4.72 14.22 -59.30
CA LEU A 700 -3.68 13.43 -60.03
C LEU A 700 -2.61 12.76 -59.09
N VAL A 701 -1.54 12.12 -59.61
CA VAL A 701 -0.88 10.91 -59.04
C VAL A 701 0.68 10.91 -59.05
N ALA A 702 1.31 10.07 -58.20
CA ALA A 702 2.74 9.62 -58.12
C ALA A 702 3.77 10.55 -57.41
N GLY A 703 4.94 10.08 -56.89
CA GLY A 703 5.39 8.70 -56.61
C GLY A 703 6.90 8.51 -56.29
N ARG A 704 7.23 7.69 -55.26
CA ARG A 704 8.52 6.99 -54.93
C ARG A 704 9.88 7.72 -54.70
N SER A 705 10.47 7.43 -53.52
CA SER A 705 11.87 6.99 -53.19
C SER A 705 13.12 7.91 -53.15
N HIS A 706 13.90 7.71 -52.07
CA HIS A 706 15.35 7.90 -51.84
C HIS A 706 15.97 9.31 -51.57
N GLY A 707 17.09 9.33 -50.82
CA GLY A 707 18.04 10.45 -50.60
C GLY A 707 19.44 10.09 -51.14
N PRO A 708 20.62 10.54 -50.60
CA PRO A 708 20.90 11.37 -49.40
C PRO A 708 22.09 12.42 -49.55
N CYS A 709 22.63 12.93 -48.42
CA CYS A 709 24.03 13.39 -48.15
C CYS A 709 24.59 14.83 -48.46
N CYS A 710 25.07 15.49 -47.38
CA CYS A 710 26.33 16.25 -47.11
C CYS A 710 27.00 17.29 -48.07
N THR A 711 27.45 18.44 -47.51
CA THR A 711 28.84 19.02 -47.62
C THR A 711 29.10 20.21 -46.65
N ARG A 712 30.22 20.97 -46.75
CA ARG A 712 31.00 21.55 -45.61
C ARG A 712 31.98 22.71 -45.96
N GLU A 713 32.29 23.62 -45.03
CA GLU A 713 33.65 24.18 -44.69
C GLU A 713 33.67 24.67 -43.20
N GLY A 714 34.57 25.47 -42.57
CA GLY A 714 35.81 26.24 -42.91
C GLY A 714 35.70 27.71 -42.46
N SER A 715 36.68 28.47 -41.91
CA SER A 715 38.08 28.30 -41.41
C SER A 715 38.30 29.33 -40.23
N ALA A 716 39.45 29.76 -39.63
CA ALA A 716 40.92 29.67 -39.81
C ALA A 716 41.67 30.00 -38.46
N GLU A 717 43.01 30.21 -38.47
CA GLU A 717 43.94 30.67 -37.38
C GLU A 717 45.13 31.46 -38.05
N PRO A 718 46.24 31.96 -37.41
CA PRO A 718 46.83 31.88 -36.03
C PRO A 718 47.15 33.31 -35.46
N PRO A 719 48.24 33.70 -34.71
CA PRO A 719 49.33 33.01 -33.93
C PRO A 719 49.63 33.63 -32.52
N GLY A 720 50.83 33.39 -31.94
CA GLY A 720 51.35 34.02 -30.70
C GLY A 720 52.80 33.61 -30.31
N PRO A 721 53.27 33.93 -29.08
CA PRO A 721 54.41 33.26 -28.41
C PRO A 721 54.16 33.02 -26.88
N LEU A 722 54.85 32.17 -26.10
CA LEU A 722 55.81 31.06 -26.32
C LEU A 722 55.78 30.10 -25.07
N ARG A 723 56.79 29.23 -24.84
CA ARG A 723 56.89 28.30 -23.68
C ARG A 723 58.34 28.00 -23.26
N PRO A 724 58.58 27.54 -22.01
CA PRO A 724 58.68 26.10 -21.65
C PRO A 724 57.52 25.66 -20.72
N ARG A 725 57.46 24.55 -19.96
CA ARG A 725 57.79 23.10 -20.00
C ARG A 725 57.10 22.52 -18.72
N ALA A 726 56.62 21.29 -18.57
CA ALA A 726 56.38 20.09 -19.40
C ALA A 726 55.13 19.39 -18.76
N ALA A 727 54.16 18.81 -19.48
CA ALA A 727 54.15 17.55 -20.25
C ALA A 727 54.28 16.28 -19.37
N ALA A 728 53.47 15.21 -19.52
CA ALA A 728 52.46 14.91 -20.57
C ALA A 728 51.26 14.08 -20.06
N ALA A 729 50.25 13.90 -20.92
CA ALA A 729 49.10 13.00 -20.73
C ALA A 729 48.80 12.22 -22.03
N PHE A 730 48.18 11.04 -21.92
CA PHE A 730 47.57 10.25 -23.01
C PHE A 730 46.30 9.59 -22.42
N LEU A 731 45.09 9.73 -22.98
CA LEU A 731 44.52 9.15 -24.22
C LEU A 731 44.11 7.66 -24.08
N SER A 732 43.11 7.25 -24.89
CA SER A 732 42.12 6.20 -24.53
C SER A 732 42.24 4.89 -25.36
N PRO A 733 41.29 3.92 -25.38
CA PRO A 733 41.58 2.48 -25.29
C PRO A 733 41.63 1.73 -26.64
N PRO A 734 41.86 0.39 -26.63
CA PRO A 734 40.71 -0.51 -26.84
C PRO A 734 40.77 -1.93 -26.17
N ASN A 735 39.57 -2.50 -25.99
CA ASN A 735 39.14 -3.92 -26.05
C ASN A 735 39.86 -5.11 -25.36
N LEU A 736 38.99 -6.00 -24.85
CA LEU A 736 39.15 -7.44 -24.60
C LEU A 736 40.23 -7.93 -23.61
N CYS A 737 39.77 -8.45 -22.47
CA CYS A 737 39.83 -9.91 -22.28
C CYS A 737 38.79 -10.40 -21.25
N SER A 738 38.17 -11.55 -21.52
CA SER A 738 37.32 -12.26 -20.56
C SER A 738 38.19 -13.08 -19.59
N GLY A 739 38.11 -12.79 -18.30
CA GLY A 739 38.80 -13.58 -17.27
C GLY A 739 38.10 -13.43 -15.92
N GLY A 740 37.79 -14.55 -15.27
CA GLY A 740 37.29 -14.53 -13.89
C GLY A 740 38.41 -14.16 -12.92
N CYS A 741 38.09 -13.45 -11.84
CA CYS A 741 39.05 -13.11 -10.79
C CYS A 741 39.43 -14.34 -9.94
N SER A 742 40.29 -15.19 -10.49
CA SER A 742 41.18 -16.03 -9.69
C SER A 742 42.10 -15.14 -8.83
N GLN A 743 42.42 -15.60 -7.62
CA GLN A 743 43.18 -14.79 -6.65
C GLN A 743 44.65 -14.63 -7.03
N PRO A 744 45.25 -13.44 -6.88
CA PRO A 744 46.68 -13.32 -6.60
C PRO A 744 46.95 -13.69 -5.12
N PRO A 745 47.97 -14.49 -4.80
CA PRO A 745 48.26 -14.89 -3.43
C PRO A 745 48.91 -13.73 -2.63
N GLY A 746 48.18 -13.15 -1.66
CA GLY A 746 48.60 -11.87 -1.04
C GLY A 746 48.12 -11.56 0.39
N GLY A 747 47.73 -12.58 1.17
CA GLY A 747 47.35 -12.43 2.58
C GLY A 747 45.95 -11.85 2.84
N ARG A 748 45.27 -12.31 3.89
CA ARG A 748 43.95 -11.77 4.28
C ARG A 748 44.12 -10.33 4.80
N ARG A 749 43.30 -9.39 4.32
CA ARG A 749 43.36 -7.94 4.66
C ARG A 749 42.01 -7.29 4.99
N ALA A 750 40.90 -8.02 4.86
CA ALA A 750 39.57 -7.49 5.19
C ALA A 750 39.27 -7.59 6.68
N VAL A 751 38.58 -6.59 7.23
CA VAL A 751 38.00 -6.59 8.57
C VAL A 751 36.50 -6.38 8.42
N LEU A 752 35.70 -7.36 8.84
CA LEU A 752 34.24 -7.33 8.64
C LEU A 752 33.54 -6.78 9.89
N LEU A 753 32.66 -5.78 9.72
CA LEU A 753 31.77 -5.33 10.78
C LEU A 753 30.48 -6.15 10.73
N LEU A 754 30.21 -6.88 11.81
CA LEU A 754 29.06 -7.78 11.98
C LEU A 754 28.19 -7.30 13.15
N GLY A 755 26.96 -7.79 13.23
CA GLY A 755 26.01 -7.48 14.31
C GLY A 755 24.60 -7.18 13.78
N LEU A 756 23.63 -7.06 14.69
CA LEU A 756 22.22 -6.84 14.37
C LEU A 756 21.97 -5.47 13.69
N CYS A 757 20.71 -5.16 13.37
CA CYS A 757 20.30 -3.79 13.08
C CYS A 757 20.60 -2.88 14.29
N ASP A 758 20.68 -1.57 14.03
CA ASP A 758 20.75 -0.47 15.00
C ASP A 758 21.92 -0.46 16.02
N ALA A 759 22.73 -1.53 16.10
CA ALA A 759 23.98 -1.62 16.85
C ALA A 759 25.07 -0.61 16.39
N GLY A 760 24.82 0.17 15.33
CA GLY A 760 25.67 1.29 14.92
C GLY A 760 26.88 0.95 14.04
N LYS A 761 26.93 -0.24 13.44
CA LYS A 761 28.03 -0.70 12.54
C LYS A 761 28.39 0.33 11.45
N THR A 762 27.38 0.89 10.80
CA THR A 762 27.55 1.82 9.68
C THR A 762 28.01 3.20 10.14
N LEU A 763 27.57 3.66 11.31
CA LEU A 763 28.08 4.88 11.97
C LEU A 763 29.54 4.67 12.41
N LEU A 764 29.87 3.49 12.94
CA LEU A 764 31.24 3.10 13.31
C LEU A 764 32.17 3.10 12.08
N PHE A 765 31.72 2.52 10.96
CA PHE A 765 32.41 2.57 9.66
C PHE A 765 32.62 4.01 9.17
N ALA A 766 31.59 4.86 9.25
CA ALA A 766 31.67 6.26 8.84
C ALA A 766 32.65 7.07 9.70
N ARG A 767 32.61 6.91 11.04
CA ARG A 767 33.56 7.54 11.97
C ARG A 767 34.99 7.09 11.69
N LEU A 768 35.25 5.78 11.54
CA LEU A 768 36.60 5.25 11.28
C LEU A 768 37.20 5.73 9.94
N LEU A 769 36.39 5.91 8.89
CA LEU A 769 36.90 6.32 7.57
C LEU A 769 36.91 7.84 7.34
N ALA A 770 36.09 8.62 8.05
CA ALA A 770 35.91 10.05 7.80
C ALA A 770 36.00 10.96 9.03
N GLY A 771 36.14 10.41 10.25
CA GLY A 771 36.17 11.12 11.55
C GLY A 771 34.83 11.72 12.00
N ARG A 772 34.01 12.16 11.05
CA ARG A 772 32.75 12.89 11.27
C ARG A 772 31.58 11.99 11.62
N TYR A 773 30.67 12.51 12.44
CA TYR A 773 29.33 11.94 12.60
C TYR A 773 28.57 11.93 11.26
N ARG A 774 27.66 10.98 11.10
CA ARG A 774 26.67 10.90 10.02
C ARG A 774 25.46 10.12 10.51
N ASP A 775 24.26 10.56 10.18
CA ASP A 775 23.08 9.71 10.30
C ASP A 775 23.17 8.50 9.38
N THR A 776 22.84 7.33 9.92
CA THR A 776 22.92 6.06 9.20
C THR A 776 21.62 5.28 9.32
N GLN A 777 21.01 4.99 8.17
CA GLN A 777 19.92 4.03 8.04
C GLN A 777 20.47 2.60 7.96
N THR A 778 19.60 1.59 7.97
CA THR A 778 19.99 0.17 7.90
C THR A 778 20.64 -0.17 6.54
N SER A 779 21.94 -0.50 6.55
CA SER A 779 22.67 -0.95 5.35
C SER A 779 21.98 -2.14 4.66
N ILE A 780 21.67 -1.99 3.38
CA ILE A 780 21.06 -3.03 2.50
C ILE A 780 22.13 -3.75 1.65
N THR A 781 23.28 -3.11 1.42
CA THR A 781 24.45 -3.67 0.73
C THR A 781 25.70 -3.56 1.60
N ASP A 782 26.77 -4.27 1.23
CA ASP A 782 28.08 -4.01 1.83
C ASP A 782 28.60 -2.61 1.48
N SER A 783 29.35 -2.02 2.41
CA SER A 783 30.15 -0.81 2.18
C SER A 783 31.59 -1.11 2.54
N SER A 784 32.55 -0.84 1.65
CA SER A 784 33.96 -1.12 1.88
C SER A 784 34.85 0.11 1.71
N GLY A 785 35.94 0.18 2.47
CA GLY A 785 36.87 1.31 2.44
C GLY A 785 38.23 0.96 3.03
N ALA A 786 39.28 1.62 2.53
CA ALA A 786 40.65 1.45 3.03
C ALA A 786 40.88 2.33 4.26
N TYR A 787 40.93 1.71 5.44
CA TYR A 787 41.31 2.35 6.69
C TYR A 787 42.84 2.38 6.81
N ARG A 788 43.38 3.58 7.05
CA ARG A 788 44.81 3.81 7.27
C ARG A 788 45.06 3.75 8.76
N VAL A 789 45.85 2.78 9.23
CA VAL A 789 46.16 2.66 10.65
C VAL A 789 47.13 3.75 11.07
N SER A 790 46.82 4.46 12.17
CA SER A 790 47.74 5.36 12.84
C SER A 790 48.82 4.55 13.57
N SER A 791 49.89 4.21 12.85
CA SER A 791 51.03 3.41 13.31
C SER A 791 52.26 3.69 12.46
N ASP A 792 53.45 3.61 13.07
CA ASP A 792 54.77 3.88 12.46
C ASP A 792 55.08 3.11 11.16
N LYS A 793 54.29 2.09 10.83
CA LYS A 793 54.46 1.23 9.65
C LYS A 793 53.47 1.51 8.50
N GLY A 794 52.54 2.45 8.65
CA GLY A 794 51.65 2.92 7.57
C GLY A 794 50.79 1.82 6.93
N ALA A 795 50.35 0.83 7.73
CA ALA A 795 49.59 -0.30 7.23
C ALA A 795 48.12 0.06 6.89
N ASN A 796 47.61 -0.47 5.78
CA ASN A 796 46.23 -0.27 5.32
C ASN A 796 45.44 -1.58 5.39
N VAL A 797 44.27 -1.53 6.01
CA VAL A 797 43.29 -2.64 6.05
C VAL A 797 41.99 -2.23 5.38
N THR A 798 41.25 -3.20 4.83
CA THR A 798 39.94 -2.93 4.21
C THR A 798 38.85 -3.17 5.24
N LEU A 799 38.22 -2.11 5.75
CA LEU A 799 36.98 -2.24 6.52
C LEU A 799 35.84 -2.59 5.56
N ILE A 800 34.93 -3.46 5.98
CA ILE A 800 33.69 -3.79 5.26
C ILE A 800 32.52 -3.82 6.26
N ASP A 801 31.59 -2.85 6.16
CA ASP A 801 30.30 -2.88 6.86
C ASP A 801 29.36 -3.86 6.16
N LEU A 802 28.76 -4.80 6.90
CA LEU A 802 27.79 -5.75 6.36
C LEU A 802 26.36 -5.45 6.86
N PRO A 803 25.33 -5.64 6.01
CA PRO A 803 23.92 -5.54 6.40
C PRO A 803 23.57 -6.28 7.69
N GLY A 804 22.93 -5.57 8.64
CA GLY A 804 22.48 -6.16 9.92
C GLY A 804 21.13 -6.89 9.83
N HIS A 805 20.38 -6.69 8.75
CA HIS A 805 19.05 -7.25 8.58
C HIS A 805 19.08 -8.79 8.49
N GLU A 806 18.11 -9.46 9.09
CA GLU A 806 18.10 -10.92 9.26
C GLU A 806 18.20 -11.67 7.93
N SER A 807 17.42 -11.24 6.92
CA SER A 807 17.41 -11.84 5.58
C SER A 807 18.71 -11.63 4.78
N LEU A 808 19.60 -10.74 5.22
CA LEU A 808 20.82 -10.35 4.47
C LEU A 808 22.11 -10.76 5.18
N ARG A 809 22.15 -10.69 6.52
CA ARG A 809 23.40 -10.80 7.31
C ARG A 809 24.23 -12.05 7.00
N LEU A 810 23.59 -13.20 6.78
CA LEU A 810 24.27 -14.45 6.44
C LEU A 810 24.75 -14.49 4.97
N GLN A 811 23.98 -13.97 4.02
CA GLN A 811 24.36 -13.93 2.60
C GLN A 811 25.61 -13.07 2.37
N PHE A 812 25.69 -11.93 3.05
CA PHE A 812 26.88 -11.06 2.99
C PHE A 812 28.06 -11.64 3.77
N LEU A 813 27.83 -12.30 4.91
CA LEU A 813 28.88 -13.02 5.64
C LEU A 813 29.51 -14.11 4.76
N GLU A 814 28.70 -14.92 4.08
CA GLU A 814 29.16 -15.99 3.17
C GLU A 814 30.11 -15.45 2.09
N ARG A 815 29.75 -14.31 1.50
CA ARG A 815 30.52 -13.64 0.43
C ARG A 815 31.89 -13.13 0.88
N PHE A 816 32.06 -12.75 2.15
CA PHE A 816 33.27 -12.07 2.64
C PHE A 816 34.11 -12.84 3.66
N LYS A 817 33.57 -13.85 4.37
CA LYS A 817 34.26 -14.61 5.43
C LYS A 817 35.58 -15.27 4.99
N ALA A 818 35.72 -15.61 3.70
CA ALA A 818 36.93 -16.19 3.14
C ALA A 818 38.12 -15.20 3.08
N ALA A 819 37.83 -13.90 2.93
CA ALA A 819 38.84 -12.83 2.84
C ALA A 819 39.15 -12.17 4.20
N ALA A 820 38.38 -12.49 5.24
CA ALA A 820 38.49 -11.89 6.57
C ALA A 820 39.82 -12.24 7.26
N ARG A 821 40.56 -11.19 7.64
CA ARG A 821 41.68 -11.25 8.59
C ARG A 821 41.17 -11.16 10.03
N ALA A 822 40.12 -10.37 10.23
CA ALA A 822 39.49 -10.13 11.52
C ALA A 822 37.98 -9.87 11.37
N LEU A 823 37.24 -10.06 12.46
CA LEU A 823 35.81 -9.81 12.58
C LEU A 823 35.59 -8.87 13.77
N VAL A 824 34.77 -7.83 13.57
CA VAL A 824 34.31 -6.92 14.64
C VAL A 824 32.81 -7.07 14.76
N PHE A 825 32.36 -7.79 15.79
CA PHE A 825 30.95 -8.01 16.06
C PHE A 825 30.44 -6.92 17.00
N VAL A 826 29.66 -5.98 16.46
CA VAL A 826 29.14 -4.82 17.17
C VAL A 826 27.83 -5.17 17.87
N VAL A 827 27.74 -4.82 19.15
CA VAL A 827 26.58 -5.06 20.02
C VAL A 827 26.04 -3.71 20.50
N ASP A 828 24.71 -3.55 20.47
CA ASP A 828 24.04 -2.42 21.12
C ASP A 828 24.02 -2.65 22.63
N SER A 829 24.88 -1.95 23.37
CA SER A 829 24.99 -2.15 24.82
C SER A 829 23.76 -1.69 25.61
N VAL A 830 22.85 -0.92 25.00
CA VAL A 830 21.61 -0.42 25.61
C VAL A 830 20.46 -1.41 25.38
N ALA A 831 20.31 -1.88 24.14
CA ALA A 831 19.26 -2.82 23.75
C ALA A 831 19.56 -4.27 24.17
N PHE A 832 20.84 -4.62 24.37
CA PHE A 832 21.34 -5.98 24.67
C PHE A 832 20.50 -6.78 25.66
N GLN A 833 20.00 -6.16 26.75
CA GLN A 833 19.21 -6.87 27.76
C GLN A 833 17.88 -7.45 27.22
N ARG A 834 17.38 -6.95 26.09
CA ARG A 834 16.22 -7.46 25.35
C ARG A 834 16.63 -8.40 24.21
N GLU A 835 17.70 -8.06 23.51
CA GLU A 835 18.17 -8.72 22.27
C GLU A 835 19.17 -9.86 22.49
N VAL A 836 19.56 -10.17 23.74
CA VAL A 836 20.64 -11.11 24.08
C VAL A 836 20.53 -12.46 23.35
N LYS A 837 19.31 -12.94 23.09
CA LYS A 837 19.05 -14.17 22.33
C LYS A 837 19.42 -14.05 20.86
N ASP A 838 18.96 -12.99 20.20
CA ASP A 838 19.19 -12.74 18.78
C ASP A 838 20.67 -12.41 18.50
N VAL A 839 21.31 -11.69 19.43
CA VAL A 839 22.76 -11.44 19.44
C VAL A 839 23.52 -12.77 19.60
N ALA A 840 23.15 -13.61 20.59
CA ALA A 840 23.80 -14.90 20.83
C ALA A 840 23.57 -15.90 19.68
N GLU A 841 22.39 -15.95 19.07
CA GLU A 841 22.10 -16.83 17.94
C GLU A 841 22.88 -16.43 16.69
N PHE A 842 22.93 -15.14 16.34
CA PHE A 842 23.74 -14.72 15.20
C PHE A 842 25.25 -14.91 15.47
N LEU A 843 25.72 -14.65 16.69
CA LEU A 843 27.10 -14.94 17.07
C LEU A 843 27.41 -16.45 17.04
N TYR A 844 26.48 -17.31 17.47
CA TYR A 844 26.59 -18.76 17.36
C TYR A 844 26.75 -19.20 15.90
N GLN A 845 25.93 -18.65 14.99
CA GLN A 845 26.00 -18.94 13.55
C GLN A 845 27.36 -18.54 12.95
N VAL A 846 27.93 -17.39 13.35
CA VAL A 846 29.28 -16.96 12.95
C VAL A 846 30.36 -17.91 13.50
N LEU A 847 30.22 -18.37 14.75
CA LEU A 847 31.23 -19.17 15.44
C LEU A 847 31.24 -20.66 15.07
N VAL A 848 30.15 -21.22 14.57
CA VAL A 848 30.12 -22.61 14.06
C VAL A 848 30.45 -22.74 12.58
N ASP A 849 30.65 -21.62 11.86
CA ASP A 849 30.97 -21.66 10.44
C ASP A 849 32.33 -22.33 10.17
N SER A 850 32.33 -23.28 9.22
CA SER A 850 33.51 -24.08 8.89
C SER A 850 34.65 -23.28 8.27
N THR A 851 34.36 -22.15 7.61
CA THR A 851 35.37 -21.26 7.03
C THR A 851 35.94 -20.32 8.09
N VAL A 852 35.11 -19.78 8.99
CA VAL A 852 35.55 -18.98 10.14
C VAL A 852 36.45 -19.82 11.06
N LEU A 853 36.00 -21.01 11.46
CA LEU A 853 36.78 -21.93 12.30
C LEU A 853 38.11 -22.36 11.65
N LYS A 854 38.12 -22.65 10.34
CA LYS A 854 39.32 -23.02 9.59
C LYS A 854 40.28 -21.85 9.36
N ASN A 855 39.77 -20.63 9.20
CA ASN A 855 40.59 -19.44 8.96
C ASN A 855 41.10 -18.79 10.25
N ALA A 856 40.42 -19.01 11.38
CA ALA A 856 40.66 -18.44 12.70
C ALA A 856 40.96 -16.92 12.70
N PRO A 857 40.12 -16.08 12.06
CA PRO A 857 40.31 -14.62 12.08
C PRO A 857 40.19 -14.08 13.52
N ALA A 858 40.91 -13.03 13.86
CA ALA A 858 40.80 -12.40 15.18
C ALA A 858 39.39 -11.81 15.39
N LEU A 859 38.78 -12.04 16.55
CA LEU A 859 37.42 -11.58 16.85
C LEU A 859 37.44 -10.48 17.92
N LEU A 860 36.76 -9.37 17.65
CA LEU A 860 36.45 -8.34 18.63
C LEU A 860 34.94 -8.26 18.84
N ILE A 861 34.49 -8.24 20.09
CA ILE A 861 33.12 -7.85 20.43
C ILE A 861 33.14 -6.36 20.82
N ALA A 862 32.57 -5.52 19.96
CA ALA A 862 32.52 -4.08 20.14
C ALA A 862 31.20 -3.67 20.81
N CYS A 863 31.27 -3.39 22.10
CA CYS A 863 30.13 -3.01 22.94
C CYS A 863 29.88 -1.51 22.79
N ASN A 864 29.08 -1.15 21.78
CA ASN A 864 28.84 0.23 21.32
C ASN A 864 27.71 0.91 22.13
N LYS A 865 27.58 2.24 21.96
CA LYS A 865 26.60 3.12 22.63
C LYS A 865 26.84 3.34 24.14
N GLN A 866 28.10 3.33 24.57
CA GLN A 866 28.47 3.60 25.98
C GLN A 866 28.27 5.07 26.41
N ASP A 867 27.93 5.96 25.48
CA ASP A 867 27.43 7.32 25.75
C ASP A 867 26.06 7.35 26.46
N VAL A 868 25.32 6.23 26.44
CA VAL A 868 23.97 6.14 27.03
C VAL A 868 24.01 5.49 28.41
N THR A 869 23.47 6.18 29.41
CA THR A 869 23.52 5.81 30.86
C THR A 869 22.96 4.43 31.23
N MET A 870 22.22 3.76 30.35
CA MET A 870 21.66 2.42 30.57
C MET A 870 22.50 1.28 29.96
N ALA A 871 23.59 1.62 29.25
CA ALA A 871 24.47 0.67 28.57
C ALA A 871 25.06 -0.40 29.52
N LYS A 872 25.32 -1.59 28.97
CA LYS A 872 25.98 -2.70 29.69
C LYS A 872 27.47 -2.67 29.38
N SER A 873 28.28 -2.90 30.42
CA SER A 873 29.73 -3.08 30.27
C SER A 873 30.05 -4.37 29.52
N ALA A 874 31.19 -4.37 28.84
CA ALA A 874 31.73 -5.51 28.10
C ALA A 874 31.81 -6.78 28.96
N LYS A 875 32.17 -6.65 30.24
CA LYS A 875 32.24 -7.77 31.19
C LYS A 875 30.86 -8.41 31.45
N LEU A 876 29.79 -7.63 31.52
CA LEU A 876 28.43 -8.13 31.67
C LEU A 876 27.90 -8.73 30.36
N ILE A 877 28.21 -8.10 29.22
CA ILE A 877 27.87 -8.61 27.89
C ILE A 877 28.54 -9.97 27.64
N GLN A 878 29.83 -10.11 27.97
CA GLN A 878 30.56 -11.38 27.91
C GLN A 878 29.85 -12.47 28.72
N GLN A 879 29.58 -12.22 30.00
CA GLN A 879 28.97 -13.21 30.91
C GLN A 879 27.57 -13.65 30.46
N GLN A 880 26.76 -12.73 29.92
CA GLN A 880 25.44 -13.09 29.38
C GLN A 880 25.55 -13.85 28.05
N LEU A 881 26.47 -13.48 27.15
CA LEU A 881 26.73 -14.23 25.91
C LEU A 881 27.27 -15.63 26.18
N GLU A 882 28.21 -15.80 27.11
CA GLU A 882 28.75 -17.11 27.48
C GLU A 882 27.64 -18.05 27.95
N LYS A 883 26.71 -17.54 28.78
CA LYS A 883 25.54 -18.28 29.24
C LYS A 883 24.59 -18.66 28.12
N GLU A 884 24.17 -17.73 27.26
CA GLU A 884 23.20 -18.04 26.20
C GLU A 884 23.82 -18.89 25.08
N LEU A 885 25.11 -18.72 24.76
CA LEU A 885 25.84 -19.63 23.85
C LEU A 885 25.97 -21.04 24.44
N ASN A 886 26.14 -21.18 25.75
CA ASN A 886 26.12 -22.48 26.44
C ASN A 886 24.74 -23.16 26.30
N THR A 887 23.66 -22.41 26.48
CA THR A 887 22.28 -22.87 26.27
C THR A 887 22.07 -23.32 24.83
N LEU A 888 22.34 -22.46 23.84
CA LEU A 888 22.18 -22.75 22.41
C LEU A 888 22.95 -24.00 21.97
N ARG A 889 24.19 -24.15 22.45
CA ARG A 889 25.03 -25.35 22.24
C ARG A 889 24.34 -26.62 22.76
N VAL A 890 23.82 -26.58 23.99
CA VAL A 890 23.15 -27.73 24.61
C VAL A 890 21.88 -28.08 23.84
N THR A 891 20.99 -27.12 23.60
CA THR A 891 19.72 -27.33 22.89
C THR A 891 19.93 -27.88 21.49
N ARG A 892 20.85 -27.30 20.69
CA ARG A 892 21.15 -27.78 19.33
C ARG A 892 21.85 -29.14 19.32
N SER A 893 22.53 -29.54 20.40
CA SER A 893 23.12 -30.88 20.54
C SER A 893 22.15 -31.98 21.00
N ALA A 894 20.93 -31.61 21.41
CA ALA A 894 19.89 -32.53 21.87
C ALA A 894 18.79 -32.80 20.83
N ALA A 895 18.83 -32.14 19.66
CA ALA A 895 17.88 -32.35 18.58
C ALA A 895 18.17 -33.68 17.84
N PRO A 896 17.15 -34.54 17.58
CA PRO A 896 17.33 -35.73 16.75
C PRO A 896 17.65 -35.36 15.31
N THR A 897 18.69 -35.97 14.73
CA THR A 897 19.04 -35.78 13.33
C THR A 897 17.98 -36.43 12.42
N SER A 898 17.30 -35.63 11.61
CA SER A 898 16.48 -36.14 10.51
C SER A 898 17.36 -36.81 9.45
N LEU A 899 16.79 -37.80 8.74
CA LEU A 899 17.51 -38.64 7.78
C LEU A 899 17.96 -37.86 6.54
N ASP A 900 19.27 -37.69 6.39
CA ASP A 900 19.93 -37.38 5.11
C ASP A 900 21.30 -38.08 5.04
N GLY A 901 21.80 -38.28 3.81
CA GLY A 901 22.92 -39.20 3.52
C GLY A 901 24.31 -38.76 3.99
N PRO A 902 25.29 -39.69 4.08
CA PRO A 902 26.59 -39.43 4.69
C PRO A 902 27.55 -38.61 3.79
N ALA A 903 27.48 -37.29 3.90
CA ALA A 903 28.60 -36.41 3.55
C ALA A 903 29.61 -36.33 4.71
N ALA A 904 30.91 -36.32 4.41
CA ALA A 904 31.97 -36.44 5.43
C ALA A 904 32.16 -35.13 6.23
N GLY A 905 31.52 -35.04 7.40
CA GLY A 905 31.75 -33.99 8.39
C GLY A 905 30.60 -33.87 9.38
N GLY A 906 30.80 -34.34 10.62
CA GLY A 906 29.84 -34.12 11.70
C GLY A 906 29.71 -32.63 12.05
N PRO A 907 28.56 -32.16 12.56
CA PRO A 907 28.33 -30.74 12.84
C PRO A 907 29.36 -30.19 13.83
N ALA A 908 29.96 -29.04 13.50
CA ALA A 908 31.00 -28.42 14.29
C ALA A 908 30.47 -28.01 15.68
N GLN A 909 30.92 -28.69 16.74
CA GLN A 909 30.47 -28.43 18.10
C GLN A 909 31.26 -27.28 18.73
N LEU A 910 30.53 -26.27 19.22
CA LEU A 910 31.11 -25.08 19.86
C LEU A 910 31.67 -25.42 21.26
N GLY A 911 32.93 -25.07 21.53
CA GLY A 911 33.57 -25.27 22.84
C GLY A 911 33.82 -26.74 23.22
N LYS A 912 34.20 -26.98 24.48
CA LYS A 912 34.63 -28.30 24.97
C LYS A 912 33.46 -29.09 25.58
N LYS A 913 33.28 -30.33 25.14
CA LYS A 913 32.24 -31.25 25.65
C LYS A 913 32.47 -31.53 27.15
N GLY A 914 31.41 -31.47 27.94
CA GLY A 914 31.49 -31.70 29.40
C GLY A 914 31.99 -30.52 30.25
N LYS A 915 32.17 -29.34 29.65
CA LYS A 915 32.34 -28.06 30.38
C LYS A 915 31.34 -27.03 29.85
N ASP A 916 31.05 -26.01 30.65
CA ASP A 916 30.33 -24.82 30.18
C ASP A 916 31.15 -24.06 29.13
N PHE A 917 30.47 -23.27 28.29
CA PHE A 917 31.13 -22.46 27.27
C PHE A 917 31.81 -21.22 27.87
N ASP A 918 32.99 -20.90 27.34
CA ASP A 918 33.84 -19.75 27.69
C ASP A 918 34.60 -19.37 26.41
N PHE A 919 34.76 -18.08 26.12
CA PHE A 919 35.35 -17.64 24.85
C PHE A 919 36.82 -18.07 24.65
N SER A 920 37.56 -18.39 25.72
CA SER A 920 38.92 -18.96 25.64
C SER A 920 38.99 -20.39 25.08
N GLN A 921 37.83 -21.04 24.89
CA GLN A 921 37.75 -22.38 24.30
C GLN A 921 37.74 -22.38 22.77
N LEU A 922 37.68 -21.21 22.13
CA LEU A 922 37.68 -21.05 20.68
C LEU A 922 39.10 -21.12 20.09
N PRO A 923 39.25 -21.52 18.80
CA PRO A 923 40.55 -21.52 18.11
C PRO A 923 41.05 -20.11 17.74
N MET A 924 40.19 -19.09 17.86
CA MET A 924 40.46 -17.69 17.54
C MET A 924 40.53 -16.86 18.82
N LYS A 925 41.43 -15.87 18.86
CA LYS A 925 41.48 -14.92 19.98
C LYS A 925 40.25 -14.03 19.95
N VAL A 926 39.55 -13.94 21.08
CA VAL A 926 38.43 -13.00 21.30
C VAL A 926 38.88 -11.91 22.27
N GLU A 927 38.65 -10.65 21.90
CA GLU A 927 38.76 -9.48 22.78
C GLU A 927 37.37 -8.81 22.89
N PHE A 928 37.09 -8.13 23.99
CA PHE A 928 35.90 -7.27 24.16
C PHE A 928 36.37 -5.83 24.38
N VAL A 929 35.69 -4.87 23.75
CA VAL A 929 35.98 -3.42 23.86
C VAL A 929 34.69 -2.64 24.04
N GLU A 930 34.72 -1.67 24.95
CA GLU A 930 33.68 -0.65 25.14
C GLU A 930 33.97 0.55 24.23
N CYS A 931 32.93 1.13 23.60
CA CYS A 931 33.09 2.25 22.68
C CYS A 931 31.79 3.07 22.49
N SER A 932 31.92 4.27 21.92
CA SER A 932 30.79 5.04 21.39
C SER A 932 31.11 5.69 20.05
N ALA A 933 30.41 5.26 19.01
CA ALA A 933 30.46 5.91 17.69
C ALA A 933 29.69 7.25 17.62
N ARG A 934 28.84 7.57 18.60
CA ARG A 934 28.17 8.89 18.70
C ARG A 934 29.05 9.90 19.43
N GLY A 935 29.61 9.53 20.58
CA GLY A 935 30.34 10.44 21.47
C GLY A 935 29.44 11.04 22.56
N SER A 936 30.02 11.32 23.72
CA SER A 936 29.31 11.76 24.94
C SER A 936 28.73 13.19 24.88
N LYS A 937 28.98 13.92 23.78
CA LYS A 937 28.48 15.29 23.53
C LYS A 937 27.45 15.39 22.40
N GLY A 938 26.99 14.27 21.83
CA GLY A 938 26.08 14.27 20.68
C GLY A 938 26.80 14.45 19.34
N GLU A 939 26.14 15.03 18.33
CA GLU A 939 26.66 15.14 16.96
C GLU A 939 28.00 15.89 16.84
N ASP A 940 28.19 16.98 17.59
CA ASP A 940 29.46 17.75 17.67
C ASP A 940 30.53 17.07 18.54
N GLY A 941 30.26 15.87 19.05
CA GLY A 941 31.19 15.11 19.90
C GLY A 941 32.25 14.35 19.11
N ASP A 942 33.45 14.26 19.69
CA ASP A 942 34.42 13.23 19.34
C ASP A 942 33.88 11.84 19.74
N ALA A 943 34.16 10.83 18.90
CA ALA A 943 33.75 9.46 19.15
C ALA A 943 34.77 8.72 20.04
N ASP A 944 34.28 7.97 21.02
CA ASP A 944 35.12 7.15 21.89
C ASP A 944 35.44 5.82 21.22
N LEU A 945 36.52 5.83 20.42
CA LEU A 945 36.97 4.70 19.59
C LEU A 945 38.41 4.27 19.87
N GLU A 946 39.17 4.91 20.78
CA GLU A 946 40.62 4.67 20.95
C GLU A 946 40.93 3.18 21.16
N ALA A 947 40.15 2.50 22.00
CA ALA A 947 40.33 1.07 22.27
C ALA A 947 40.08 0.16 21.05
N LEU A 948 39.18 0.56 20.14
CA LEU A 948 38.91 -0.12 18.87
C LEU A 948 40.02 0.15 17.86
N GLU A 949 40.45 1.41 17.70
CA GLU A 949 41.53 1.78 16.77
C GLU A 949 42.86 1.14 17.18
N LYS A 950 43.16 1.14 18.48
CA LYS A 950 44.30 0.44 19.09
C LYS A 950 44.21 -1.09 18.96
N TRP A 951 43.01 -1.66 18.76
CA TRP A 951 42.86 -3.06 18.38
C TRP A 951 43.09 -3.28 16.89
N LEU A 952 42.48 -2.48 16.01
CA LEU A 952 42.73 -2.49 14.57
C LEU A 952 44.23 -2.33 14.23
N ALA A 953 44.95 -1.52 15.01
CA ALA A 953 46.39 -1.33 14.90
C ALA A 953 47.25 -2.53 15.31
N LYS A 954 46.74 -3.44 16.16
CA LYS A 954 47.37 -4.77 16.41
C LYS A 954 47.09 -5.75 15.27
N ILE A 955 46.01 -5.54 14.52
CA ILE A 955 45.52 -6.48 13.50
C ILE A 955 46.21 -6.26 12.16
N ALA A 956 46.52 -5.02 11.76
CA ALA A 956 47.05 -4.67 10.43
C ALA A 956 48.45 -5.23 10.10
#